data_AF-I4BRX5-F1
#
_entry.id   AF-I4BRX5-F1
#
_cell.length_a   1.000
_cell.length_b   1.000
_cell.length_c   1.000
_cell.angle_alpha   90.00
_cell.angle_beta   90.00
_cell.angle_gamma   90.00
#
_symmetry.space_group_name_H-M   'P 1'
#
loop_
_entity.id
_entity.type
_entity.pdbx_description
1 polymer ?
#
loop_
_entity_poly.entity_id
_entity_poly.type
_entity_poly.pdbx_seq_one_letter_code
_entity_poly.pdbx_strand_id
1 'polypeptide(L)'
;MIDEPRPRRLRGAEHVDPIWRLADGLPPQWRGPILGPGIENWASVTENDWPQLDLSGLPHPFAAELAWMAHWQACDGTRVSVLAMAQFANIIRRAVAEGRAFAPSIREMDYNAAAALQSWFYASRGKRLPSPRGRARVHGLFGFARHALIAACHDGLWWELDFWHPRCDPRIPLTDREPIANYGCPPGHIQLPWLRAAVKWHLGTALESGVLRWTTVSQERMRSFRRFDNWLITSFGDPTDILGDPATAVEQAAAFARWTAVAANRVTRESDTRHLGRPVPIRGINDDLRAVAGLLDFVAANPGEARTVLGATPWQRVTTAHAASWFGRVTRIPHQRGFNDANYIDDHALAQITAALPLIALPRTEQMTITRGDGTTITANGLDDPQAMRMILLQILAGRRASEIRTCDFDCLSATPRSAGTGDDDDRTLTRFRYAQSKIDVAPDTILVDHEVTEVIAEQHRWLQTQHPDGNRRFLFARRLGNRRGDKPYPAGTYNWVLRTLSDLVEITDAKGRVIRLSHTHRFRHTRLTRLAELGLPVHVLQRYAGHATPTMTMHYIAARDEHAEQAFLATAKLRSDGTRIQLSSDDHDSLHLFRRADRFLPNGWCMLPPLQSCDKGNACLTCSVFVTDHTHRDVLQRQLRETADLIDRATTEFEQRHGRAMPEDNVWLIRRRAEHHALNQLLAALDHAPISAAHGAPTECHQPSAGPVALTLDLTRHRRSIQ
;
A
#
# COMPACT_ATOMS: atom_id res chain seq x y z
N MET A 1 2.48 -40.16 9.00
CA MET A 1 2.13 -41.59 8.86
C MET A 1 1.01 -41.83 9.85
N ILE A 2 -0.23 -42.10 9.49
CA ILE A 2 -0.84 -42.69 8.29
C ILE A 2 -1.91 -41.71 7.77
N ASP A 3 -1.86 -41.39 6.47
CA ASP A 3 -2.88 -40.61 5.77
C ASP A 3 -4.14 -41.48 5.63
N GLU A 4 -5.27 -41.10 6.22
CA GLU A 4 -6.53 -41.74 5.88
C GLU A 4 -6.94 -41.33 4.45
N PRO A 5 -7.20 -42.30 3.55
CA PRO A 5 -7.55 -41.98 2.17
C PRO A 5 -8.98 -41.42 2.14
N ARG A 6 -9.12 -40.16 1.72
CA ARG A 6 -10.41 -39.62 1.26
C ARG A 6 -11.06 -40.59 0.26
N PRO A 7 -12.41 -40.68 0.22
CA PRO A 7 -13.09 -41.59 -0.68
C PRO A 7 -12.61 -41.34 -2.11
N ARG A 8 -11.93 -42.35 -2.67
CA ARG A 8 -11.55 -42.38 -4.07
C ARG A 8 -12.84 -42.22 -4.87
N ARG A 9 -13.06 -41.06 -5.49
CA ARG A 9 -13.93 -41.00 -6.66
C ARG A 9 -13.44 -42.12 -7.59
N LEU A 10 -14.30 -43.08 -7.91
CA LEU A 10 -14.01 -44.16 -8.83
C LEU A 10 -13.45 -43.53 -10.12
N ARG A 11 -12.13 -43.62 -10.31
CA ARG A 11 -11.45 -43.11 -11.50
C ARG A 11 -11.66 -44.14 -12.61
N GLY A 12 -12.26 -43.70 -13.72
CA GLY A 12 -12.45 -44.53 -14.92
C GLY A 12 -11.13 -45.04 -15.50
N ALA A 13 -11.20 -46.12 -16.27
CA ALA A 13 -10.10 -46.99 -16.68
C ALA A 13 -9.05 -46.41 -17.67
N GLU A 14 -9.01 -45.09 -17.88
CA GLU A 14 -7.96 -44.43 -18.69
C GLU A 14 -7.52 -43.10 -18.05
N HIS A 15 -7.12 -43.11 -16.77
CA HIS A 15 -6.52 -41.91 -16.18
C HIS A 15 -5.09 -41.74 -16.68
N VAL A 16 -4.94 -41.09 -17.83
CA VAL A 16 -3.64 -40.62 -18.34
C VAL A 16 -3.10 -39.57 -17.38
N ASP A 17 -1.88 -39.79 -16.87
CA ASP A 17 -1.21 -38.83 -15.99
C ASP A 17 -1.16 -37.44 -16.68
N PRO A 18 -1.68 -36.37 -16.05
CA PRO A 18 -1.71 -35.01 -16.61
C PRO A 18 -0.37 -34.51 -17.16
N ILE A 19 0.75 -35.04 -16.67
CA ILE A 19 2.08 -34.71 -17.19
C ILE A 19 2.21 -34.95 -18.70
N TRP A 20 1.54 -35.98 -19.25
CA TRP A 20 1.65 -36.31 -20.66
C TRP A 20 1.01 -35.24 -21.55
N ARG A 21 -0.11 -34.65 -21.13
CA ARG A 21 -0.69 -33.48 -21.81
C ARG A 21 0.29 -32.30 -21.85
N LEU A 22 1.01 -32.08 -20.75
CA LEU A 22 2.00 -31.00 -20.66
C LEU A 22 3.23 -31.29 -21.52
N ALA A 23 3.72 -32.54 -21.54
CA ALA A 23 4.85 -32.97 -22.34
C ALA A 23 4.54 -32.88 -23.85
N ASP A 24 3.34 -33.28 -24.25
CA ASP A 24 2.85 -33.19 -25.64
C ASP A 24 2.61 -31.74 -26.08
N GLY A 25 2.39 -30.83 -25.13
CA GLY A 25 2.28 -29.39 -25.37
C GLY A 25 3.61 -28.65 -25.50
N LEU A 26 4.75 -29.28 -25.17
CA LEU A 26 6.06 -28.62 -25.27
C LEU A 26 6.43 -28.31 -26.73
N PRO A 27 7.17 -27.23 -27.03
CA PRO A 27 7.71 -27.06 -28.38
C PRO A 27 8.65 -28.23 -28.74
N PRO A 28 8.75 -28.64 -30.01
CA PRO A 28 9.52 -29.83 -30.43
C PRO A 28 10.96 -29.86 -29.92
N GLN A 29 11.64 -28.71 -29.90
CA GLN A 29 13.02 -28.55 -29.42
C GLN A 29 13.18 -28.71 -27.89
N TRP A 30 12.08 -28.69 -27.13
CA TRP A 30 12.04 -28.97 -25.69
C TRP A 30 11.59 -30.41 -25.39
N ARG A 31 11.41 -31.24 -26.42
CA ARG A 31 11.05 -32.67 -26.29
C ARG A 31 12.28 -33.55 -26.51
N GLY A 32 12.20 -34.77 -25.99
CA GLY A 32 13.20 -35.81 -26.22
C GLY A 32 14.24 -35.95 -25.11
N PRO A 33 15.20 -36.87 -25.30
CA PRO A 33 16.13 -37.29 -24.25
C PRO A 33 17.26 -36.28 -24.01
N ILE A 34 17.54 -35.37 -24.94
CA ILE A 34 18.61 -34.37 -24.84
C ILE A 34 18.03 -33.01 -25.19
N LEU A 35 18.11 -32.06 -24.26
CA LEU A 35 17.68 -30.68 -24.46
C LEU A 35 18.90 -29.77 -24.64
N GLY A 36 18.77 -28.76 -25.50
CA GLY A 36 19.82 -27.78 -25.77
C GLY A 36 20.05 -27.57 -27.27
N PRO A 37 20.45 -28.61 -28.03
CA PRO A 37 20.55 -28.53 -29.48
C PRO A 37 19.23 -28.07 -30.13
N GLY A 38 19.30 -27.05 -30.97
CA GLY A 38 18.12 -26.49 -31.67
C GLY A 38 17.25 -25.54 -30.84
N ILE A 39 17.56 -25.30 -29.55
CA ILE A 39 16.93 -24.25 -28.76
C ILE A 39 17.67 -22.94 -28.99
N GLU A 40 16.97 -21.95 -29.54
CA GLU A 40 17.54 -20.64 -29.83
C GLU A 40 18.08 -19.96 -28.56
N ASN A 41 19.30 -19.39 -28.66
CA ASN A 41 19.97 -18.67 -27.58
C ASN A 41 20.10 -19.48 -26.27
N TRP A 42 20.27 -20.80 -26.34
CA TRP A 42 20.39 -21.71 -25.19
C TRP A 42 21.37 -21.23 -24.11
N ALA A 43 22.55 -20.73 -24.49
CA ALA A 43 23.52 -20.17 -23.55
C ALA A 43 22.95 -18.99 -22.73
N SER A 44 22.16 -18.11 -23.36
CA SER A 44 21.51 -16.98 -22.66
C SER A 44 20.36 -17.41 -21.73
N VAL A 45 19.77 -18.58 -22.00
CA VAL A 45 18.61 -19.14 -21.29
C VAL A 45 19.05 -20.03 -20.13
N THR A 46 20.29 -20.51 -20.10
CA THR A 46 20.78 -21.46 -19.10
C THR A 46 21.78 -20.83 -18.13
N GLU A 47 22.07 -21.55 -17.04
CA GLU A 47 23.18 -21.22 -16.15
C GLU A 47 24.51 -21.85 -16.63
N ASN A 48 25.63 -21.14 -16.40
CA ASN A 48 27.00 -21.62 -16.59
C ASN A 48 27.32 -22.20 -17.98
N ASP A 49 26.66 -21.71 -19.03
CA ASP A 49 26.93 -22.05 -20.44
C ASP A 49 26.95 -23.57 -20.73
N TRP A 50 26.09 -24.33 -20.04
CA TRP A 50 26.01 -25.78 -20.23
C TRP A 50 25.50 -26.10 -21.64
N PRO A 51 26.16 -27.00 -22.40
CA PRO A 51 25.81 -27.24 -23.80
C PRO A 51 24.49 -28.00 -23.97
N GLN A 52 24.15 -28.89 -23.03
CA GLN A 52 22.94 -29.70 -23.09
C GLN A 52 22.51 -30.25 -21.73
N LEU A 53 21.25 -30.65 -21.62
CA LEU A 53 20.67 -31.39 -20.50
C LEU A 53 20.27 -32.79 -20.97
N ASP A 54 20.93 -33.82 -20.45
CA ASP A 54 20.65 -35.23 -20.74
C ASP A 54 19.64 -35.82 -19.74
N LEU A 55 18.47 -36.17 -20.25
CA LEU A 55 17.34 -36.78 -19.54
C LEU A 55 17.18 -38.28 -19.87
N SER A 56 18.11 -38.87 -20.64
CA SER A 56 18.05 -40.28 -21.02
C SER A 56 18.20 -41.21 -19.81
N GLY A 57 17.55 -42.37 -19.89
CA GLY A 57 17.62 -43.41 -18.86
C GLY A 57 16.91 -43.07 -17.54
N LEU A 58 16.14 -41.98 -17.48
CA LEU A 58 15.30 -41.67 -16.33
C LEU A 58 13.98 -42.47 -16.35
N PRO A 59 13.50 -42.95 -15.19
CA PRO A 59 12.20 -43.59 -15.10
C PRO A 59 11.06 -42.60 -15.38
N HIS A 60 9.94 -43.08 -15.91
CA HIS A 60 8.74 -42.27 -16.05
C HIS A 60 8.18 -41.87 -14.66
N PRO A 61 7.71 -40.62 -14.47
CA PRO A 61 7.60 -39.52 -15.44
C PRO A 61 8.75 -38.48 -15.39
N PHE A 62 9.88 -38.76 -14.73
CA PHE A 62 10.91 -37.75 -14.40
C PHE A 62 11.46 -36.97 -15.60
N ALA A 63 11.69 -37.62 -16.75
CA ALA A 63 12.19 -36.94 -17.93
C ALA A 63 11.19 -35.88 -18.45
N ALA A 64 9.90 -36.21 -18.50
CA ALA A 64 8.85 -35.30 -18.93
C ALA A 64 8.69 -34.11 -17.95
N GLU A 65 8.74 -34.39 -16.65
CA GLU A 65 8.67 -33.35 -15.61
C GLU A 65 9.85 -32.38 -15.68
N LEU A 66 11.09 -32.89 -15.81
CA LEU A 66 12.28 -32.05 -15.92
C LEU A 66 12.29 -31.23 -17.21
N ALA A 67 11.89 -31.82 -18.34
CA ALA A 67 11.80 -31.12 -19.62
C ALA A 67 10.78 -29.97 -19.54
N TRP A 68 9.60 -30.23 -18.97
CA TRP A 68 8.58 -29.21 -18.79
C TRP A 68 9.03 -28.11 -17.83
N MET A 69 9.65 -28.47 -16.70
CA MET A 69 10.18 -27.49 -15.75
C MET A 69 11.27 -26.61 -16.37
N ALA A 70 12.15 -27.17 -17.21
CA ALA A 70 13.17 -26.43 -17.92
C ALA A 70 12.56 -25.42 -18.91
N HIS A 71 11.57 -25.86 -19.70
CA HIS A 71 10.84 -24.98 -20.59
C HIS A 71 10.09 -23.88 -19.83
N TRP A 72 9.43 -24.22 -18.72
CA TRP A 72 8.76 -23.25 -17.87
C TRP A 72 9.72 -22.21 -17.32
N GLN A 73 10.90 -22.59 -16.83
CA GLN A 73 11.92 -21.65 -16.33
C GLN A 73 12.36 -20.65 -17.41
N ALA A 74 12.56 -21.13 -18.64
CA ALA A 74 12.92 -20.31 -19.79
C ALA A 74 11.82 -19.30 -20.15
N CYS A 75 10.56 -19.74 -20.11
CA CYS A 75 9.36 -18.94 -20.34
C CYS A 75 9.10 -17.93 -19.22
N ASP A 76 9.34 -18.27 -17.97
CA ASP A 76 9.24 -17.35 -16.84
C ASP A 76 10.34 -16.27 -16.86
N GLY A 77 11.38 -16.42 -17.70
CA GLY A 77 12.50 -15.49 -17.75
C GLY A 77 13.51 -15.69 -16.61
N THR A 78 13.48 -16.84 -15.93
CA THR A 78 14.63 -17.31 -15.14
C THR A 78 15.61 -18.06 -16.03
N ARG A 79 16.87 -18.18 -15.58
CA ARG A 79 17.80 -19.12 -16.21
C ARG A 79 17.41 -20.55 -15.84
N VAL A 80 17.47 -21.45 -16.81
CA VAL A 80 17.23 -22.88 -16.62
C VAL A 80 18.34 -23.45 -15.76
N SER A 81 17.96 -24.14 -14.69
CA SER A 81 18.90 -24.70 -13.70
C SER A 81 19.47 -26.04 -14.18
N VAL A 82 20.17 -26.03 -15.32
CA VAL A 82 20.68 -27.23 -16.02
C VAL A 82 21.59 -28.06 -15.12
N LEU A 83 22.47 -27.42 -14.35
CA LEU A 83 23.40 -28.13 -13.47
C LEU A 83 22.64 -28.85 -12.34
N ALA A 84 21.64 -28.19 -11.73
CA ALA A 84 20.82 -28.80 -10.70
C ALA A 84 20.01 -30.00 -11.26
N MET A 85 19.43 -29.84 -12.45
CA MET A 85 18.66 -30.88 -13.13
C MET A 85 19.53 -32.08 -13.51
N ALA A 86 20.71 -31.85 -14.10
CA ALA A 86 21.64 -32.91 -14.47
C ALA A 86 22.16 -33.68 -13.25
N GLN A 87 22.48 -32.97 -12.16
CA GLN A 87 22.88 -33.59 -10.89
C GLN A 87 21.76 -34.48 -10.33
N PHE A 88 20.52 -33.97 -10.32
CA PHE A 88 19.37 -34.72 -9.84
C PHE A 88 19.06 -35.93 -10.72
N ALA A 89 19.11 -35.78 -12.05
CA ALA A 89 18.94 -36.87 -12.99
C ALA A 89 19.96 -38.00 -12.77
N ASN A 90 21.22 -37.66 -12.52
CA ASN A 90 22.26 -38.65 -12.20
C ASN A 90 22.00 -39.37 -10.86
N ILE A 91 21.51 -38.64 -9.85
CA ILE A 91 21.12 -39.23 -8.56
C ILE A 91 19.97 -40.24 -8.77
N ILE A 92 18.94 -39.88 -9.54
CA ILE A 92 17.80 -40.76 -9.84
C ILE A 92 18.24 -42.00 -10.60
N ARG A 93 19.03 -41.84 -11.69
CA ARG A 93 19.59 -42.98 -12.44
C ARG A 93 20.33 -43.97 -11.54
N ARG A 94 21.12 -43.45 -10.60
CA ARG A 94 21.85 -44.29 -9.66
C ARG A 94 20.93 -44.96 -8.63
N ALA A 95 19.93 -44.24 -8.14
CA ALA A 95 18.94 -44.79 -7.22
C ALA A 95 18.19 -45.97 -7.85
N VAL A 96 17.80 -45.86 -9.13
CA VAL A 96 17.21 -46.95 -9.90
C VAL A 96 18.18 -48.13 -10.01
N ALA A 97 19.44 -47.87 -10.43
CA ALA A 97 20.44 -48.92 -10.62
C ALA A 97 20.79 -49.69 -9.33
N GLU A 98 20.71 -49.04 -8.16
CA GLU A 98 20.97 -49.66 -6.85
C GLU A 98 19.69 -50.15 -6.13
N GLY A 99 18.51 -50.05 -6.75
CA GLY A 99 17.25 -50.46 -6.12
C GLY A 99 16.86 -49.62 -4.91
N ARG A 100 17.34 -48.38 -4.80
CA ARG A 100 17.02 -47.46 -3.72
C ARG A 100 15.59 -46.94 -3.90
N ALA A 101 14.79 -46.97 -2.84
CA ALA A 101 13.46 -46.36 -2.84
C ALA A 101 13.55 -44.82 -2.84
N PHE A 102 12.71 -44.18 -3.66
CA PHE A 102 12.48 -42.73 -3.70
C PHE A 102 11.05 -42.47 -4.19
N ALA A 103 10.57 -41.22 -4.07
CA ALA A 103 9.23 -40.86 -4.53
C ALA A 103 9.07 -41.08 -6.05
N PRO A 104 7.91 -41.54 -6.54
CA PRO A 104 7.74 -41.98 -7.91
C PRO A 104 7.75 -40.83 -8.94
N SER A 105 7.65 -39.57 -8.51
CA SER A 105 7.69 -38.39 -9.35
C SER A 105 8.28 -37.18 -8.62
N ILE A 106 8.69 -36.15 -9.35
CA ILE A 106 9.12 -34.86 -8.77
C ILE A 106 7.93 -34.17 -8.09
N ARG A 107 6.71 -34.29 -8.64
CA ARG A 107 5.48 -33.73 -8.05
C ARG A 107 5.17 -34.31 -6.67
N GLU A 108 5.51 -35.57 -6.41
CA GLU A 108 5.31 -36.24 -5.12
C GLU A 108 6.52 -36.16 -4.18
N MET A 109 7.69 -35.78 -4.70
CA MET A 109 8.91 -35.66 -3.91
C MET A 109 9.02 -34.27 -3.27
N ASP A 110 9.03 -34.19 -1.94
CA ASP A 110 9.35 -32.93 -1.25
C ASP A 110 10.87 -32.67 -1.20
N TYR A 111 11.26 -31.46 -0.77
CA TYR A 111 12.67 -31.09 -0.69
C TYR A 111 13.45 -31.96 0.31
N ASN A 112 12.84 -32.37 1.42
CA ASN A 112 13.53 -33.15 2.43
C ASN A 112 13.87 -34.55 1.90
N ALA A 113 12.94 -35.18 1.19
CA ALA A 113 13.15 -36.45 0.48
C ALA A 113 14.24 -36.31 -0.58
N ALA A 114 14.23 -35.23 -1.38
CA ALA A 114 15.27 -34.96 -2.37
C ALA A 114 16.65 -34.73 -1.73
N ALA A 115 16.72 -33.99 -0.62
CA ALA A 115 17.95 -33.74 0.11
C ALA A 115 18.50 -35.00 0.80
N ALA A 116 17.62 -35.87 1.30
CA ALA A 116 17.98 -37.19 1.82
C ALA A 116 18.54 -38.08 0.71
N LEU A 117 17.90 -38.09 -0.47
CA LEU A 117 18.38 -38.83 -1.63
C LEU A 117 19.74 -38.31 -2.13
N GLN A 118 19.92 -37.00 -2.17
CA GLN A 118 21.22 -36.39 -2.47
C GLN A 118 22.28 -36.82 -1.44
N SER A 119 21.96 -36.75 -0.14
CA SER A 119 22.92 -37.11 0.92
C SER A 119 23.32 -38.58 0.82
N TRP A 120 22.37 -39.47 0.56
CA TRP A 120 22.63 -40.89 0.28
C TRP A 120 23.58 -41.08 -0.90
N PHE A 121 23.35 -40.40 -2.03
CA PHE A 121 24.18 -40.54 -3.24
C PHE A 121 25.66 -40.18 -3.01
N TYR A 122 25.94 -39.19 -2.18
CA TYR A 122 27.32 -38.83 -1.83
C TYR A 122 27.93 -39.82 -0.83
N ALA A 123 27.15 -40.22 0.19
CA ALA A 123 27.58 -41.16 1.21
C ALA A 123 27.93 -42.54 0.62
N SER A 124 27.11 -43.06 -0.30
CA SER A 124 27.35 -44.37 -0.94
C SER A 124 28.62 -44.41 -1.79
N ARG A 125 29.22 -43.25 -2.10
CA ARG A 125 30.46 -43.11 -2.86
C ARG A 125 31.68 -42.80 -1.98
N GLY A 126 31.53 -42.85 -0.65
CA GLY A 126 32.58 -42.42 0.28
C GLY A 126 32.96 -40.93 0.11
N LYS A 127 32.10 -40.12 -0.50
CA LYS A 127 32.35 -38.69 -0.72
C LYS A 127 31.80 -37.88 0.44
N ARG A 128 32.42 -36.72 0.68
CA ARG A 128 31.91 -35.74 1.65
C ARG A 128 30.48 -35.33 1.28
N LEU A 129 29.62 -35.26 2.28
CA LEU A 129 28.24 -34.79 2.12
C LEU A 129 28.19 -33.38 1.49
N PRO A 130 27.14 -33.05 0.74
CA PRO A 130 27.01 -31.75 0.11
C PRO A 130 27.07 -30.62 1.14
N SER A 131 27.85 -29.58 0.82
CA SER A 131 27.85 -28.34 1.60
C SER A 131 26.45 -27.67 1.55
N PRO A 132 26.14 -26.72 2.44
CA PRO A 132 24.90 -25.97 2.38
C PRO A 132 24.62 -25.35 1.00
N ARG A 133 25.65 -24.84 0.31
CA ARG A 133 25.55 -24.36 -1.08
C ARG A 133 25.21 -25.48 -2.07
N GLY A 134 25.79 -26.67 -1.89
CA GLY A 134 25.48 -27.85 -2.71
C GLY A 134 24.04 -28.35 -2.53
N ARG A 135 23.51 -28.32 -1.30
CA ARG A 135 22.09 -28.62 -1.02
C ARG A 135 21.15 -27.56 -1.59
N ALA A 136 21.51 -26.29 -1.45
CA ALA A 136 20.73 -25.16 -1.97
C ALA A 136 20.57 -25.21 -3.51
N ARG A 137 21.52 -25.80 -4.23
CA ARG A 137 21.41 -25.97 -5.69
C ARG A 137 20.27 -26.89 -6.07
N VAL A 138 20.17 -28.07 -5.46
CA VAL A 138 19.05 -29.00 -5.68
C VAL A 138 17.76 -28.42 -5.12
N HIS A 139 17.81 -27.69 -4.00
CA HIS A 139 16.65 -26.96 -3.47
C HIS A 139 16.00 -26.04 -4.52
N GLY A 140 16.80 -25.39 -5.37
CA GLY A 140 16.30 -24.53 -6.46
C GLY A 140 15.33 -25.25 -7.42
N LEU A 141 15.56 -26.54 -7.69
CA LEU A 141 14.68 -27.38 -8.52
C LEU A 141 13.29 -27.53 -7.90
N PHE A 142 13.23 -27.66 -6.57
CA PHE A 142 12.00 -27.78 -5.78
C PHE A 142 11.37 -26.41 -5.45
N GLY A 143 11.88 -25.33 -6.06
CA GLY A 143 11.33 -23.97 -6.00
C GLY A 143 10.19 -23.75 -6.98
N PHE A 144 10.15 -22.58 -7.65
CA PHE A 144 9.00 -22.15 -8.46
C PHE A 144 8.60 -23.13 -9.57
N ALA A 145 9.57 -23.72 -10.28
CA ALA A 145 9.30 -24.61 -11.41
C ALA A 145 8.51 -25.86 -11.01
N ARG A 146 8.85 -26.48 -9.87
CA ARG A 146 8.10 -27.63 -9.33
C ARG A 146 6.68 -27.23 -8.91
N HIS A 147 6.52 -26.07 -8.27
CA HIS A 147 5.20 -25.61 -7.88
C HIS A 147 4.33 -25.29 -9.10
N ALA A 148 4.91 -24.75 -10.17
CA ALA A 148 4.22 -24.54 -11.44
C ALA A 148 3.83 -25.86 -12.10
N LEU A 149 4.71 -26.87 -12.04
CA LEU A 149 4.42 -28.22 -12.53
C LEU A 149 3.24 -28.85 -11.78
N ILE A 150 3.22 -28.75 -10.45
CA ILE A 150 2.10 -29.25 -9.65
C ILE A 150 0.80 -28.53 -10.00
N ALA A 151 0.84 -27.21 -10.14
CA ALA A 151 -0.32 -26.42 -10.50
C ALA A 151 -0.86 -26.78 -11.90
N ALA A 152 0.03 -26.90 -12.89
CA ALA A 152 -0.31 -27.24 -14.27
C ALA A 152 -0.84 -28.67 -14.42
N CYS A 153 -0.40 -29.61 -13.58
CA CYS A 153 -0.93 -30.98 -13.54
C CYS A 153 -2.19 -31.14 -12.68
N HIS A 154 -2.69 -30.08 -12.03
CA HIS A 154 -3.85 -30.16 -11.15
C HIS A 154 -5.13 -29.74 -11.88
N ASP A 155 -6.02 -30.71 -12.13
CA ASP A 155 -7.30 -30.50 -12.83
C ASP A 155 -8.42 -29.85 -11.99
N GLY A 156 -8.24 -29.78 -10.66
CA GLY A 156 -9.21 -29.17 -9.75
C GLY A 156 -9.14 -27.65 -9.70
N LEU A 157 -9.87 -27.07 -8.75
CA LEU A 157 -9.81 -25.63 -8.49
C LEU A 157 -8.43 -25.27 -7.92
N TRP A 158 -7.85 -24.16 -8.36
CA TRP A 158 -6.50 -23.75 -7.98
C TRP A 158 -6.30 -23.67 -6.45
N TRP A 159 -7.35 -23.30 -5.72
CA TRP A 159 -7.29 -23.14 -4.27
C TRP A 159 -7.26 -24.49 -3.53
N GLU A 160 -7.54 -25.62 -4.18
CA GLU A 160 -7.39 -26.96 -3.60
C GLU A 160 -5.92 -27.30 -3.29
N LEU A 161 -4.97 -26.65 -3.99
CA LEU A 161 -3.53 -26.86 -3.81
C LEU A 161 -3.04 -26.46 -2.42
N ASP A 162 -2.00 -27.12 -1.92
CA ASP A 162 -1.38 -26.82 -0.61
C ASP A 162 -0.38 -25.66 -0.62
N PHE A 163 -0.04 -25.17 -1.81
CA PHE A 163 0.79 -23.99 -1.99
C PHE A 163 0.23 -23.12 -3.12
N TRP A 164 -0.04 -21.86 -2.81
CA TRP A 164 -0.57 -20.89 -3.75
C TRP A 164 0.51 -19.88 -4.09
N HIS A 165 0.79 -19.71 -5.38
CA HIS A 165 1.76 -18.72 -5.84
C HIS A 165 1.37 -18.20 -7.22
N PRO A 166 1.03 -16.91 -7.39
CA PRO A 166 0.48 -16.42 -8.67
C PRO A 166 1.45 -16.53 -9.85
N ARG A 167 2.76 -16.39 -9.59
CA ARG A 167 3.80 -16.70 -10.61
C ARG A 167 3.76 -18.15 -11.11
N CYS A 168 3.38 -19.11 -10.27
CA CYS A 168 3.39 -20.53 -10.60
C CYS A 168 2.03 -21.03 -11.11
N ASP A 169 0.94 -20.42 -10.67
CA ASP A 169 -0.42 -20.78 -11.05
C ASP A 169 -1.15 -19.53 -11.58
N PRO A 170 -1.30 -19.39 -12.91
CA PRO A 170 -1.94 -18.22 -13.52
C PRO A 170 -3.47 -18.20 -13.31
N ARG A 171 -4.07 -19.27 -12.77
CA ARG A 171 -5.51 -19.30 -12.45
C ARG A 171 -5.85 -18.44 -11.23
N ILE A 172 -4.87 -18.10 -10.40
CA ILE A 172 -5.08 -17.27 -9.21
C ILE A 172 -5.45 -15.85 -9.66
N PRO A 173 -6.67 -15.36 -9.35
CA PRO A 173 -7.09 -14.04 -9.80
C PRO A 173 -6.29 -12.94 -9.09
N LEU A 174 -5.76 -12.02 -9.88
CA LEU A 174 -4.99 -10.86 -9.42
C LEU A 174 -5.60 -9.57 -9.96
N THR A 175 -5.38 -8.49 -9.22
CA THR A 175 -5.54 -7.13 -9.78
C THR A 175 -4.38 -6.82 -10.73
N ASP A 176 -4.63 -5.98 -11.75
CA ASP A 176 -3.64 -5.63 -12.79
C ASP A 176 -2.27 -5.21 -12.23
N ARG A 177 -2.30 -4.53 -11.08
CA ARG A 177 -1.12 -3.96 -10.39
C ARG A 177 -0.95 -4.52 -8.98
N GLU A 178 -1.18 -5.84 -8.80
CA GLU A 178 -1.04 -6.50 -7.51
C GLU A 178 0.38 -6.33 -6.90
N PRO A 179 0.54 -5.62 -5.76
CA PRO A 179 1.84 -5.25 -5.22
C PRO A 179 2.72 -6.40 -4.76
N ILE A 180 2.18 -7.61 -4.63
CA ILE A 180 2.93 -8.76 -4.10
C ILE A 180 2.67 -10.04 -4.89
N ALA A 181 2.34 -9.94 -6.18
CA ALA A 181 2.14 -11.09 -7.07
C ALA A 181 3.33 -12.10 -7.08
N ASN A 182 4.51 -11.64 -6.67
CA ASN A 182 5.73 -12.43 -6.53
C ASN A 182 5.87 -13.20 -5.20
N TYR A 183 4.88 -13.13 -4.30
CA TYR A 183 4.89 -13.82 -3.02
C TYR A 183 3.75 -14.85 -2.97
N GLY A 184 4.11 -16.10 -2.63
CA GLY A 184 3.16 -17.18 -2.39
C GLY A 184 2.77 -17.32 -0.91
N CYS A 185 1.75 -18.13 -0.66
CA CYS A 185 1.36 -18.57 0.67
C CYS A 185 1.05 -20.09 0.69
N PRO A 186 1.50 -20.84 1.71
CA PRO A 186 1.17 -22.26 1.86
C PRO A 186 -0.04 -22.48 2.80
N PRO A 187 -1.26 -22.71 2.29
CA PRO A 187 -2.35 -23.25 3.12
C PRO A 187 -2.04 -24.62 3.70
N GLY A 188 -1.18 -25.42 3.04
CA GLY A 188 -0.80 -26.77 3.50
C GLY A 188 -0.08 -26.82 4.85
N HIS A 189 0.35 -25.68 5.40
CA HIS A 189 0.93 -25.64 6.75
C HIS A 189 -0.13 -25.56 7.86
N ILE A 190 -1.42 -25.38 7.53
CA ILE A 190 -2.51 -25.52 8.51
C ILE A 190 -2.64 -27.02 8.81
N GLN A 191 -2.32 -27.44 10.02
CA GLN A 191 -2.18 -28.86 10.35
C GLN A 191 -3.55 -29.56 10.46
N LEU A 192 -4.58 -28.87 10.97
CA LEU A 192 -5.92 -29.42 11.10
C LEU A 192 -6.58 -29.58 9.71
N PRO A 193 -6.89 -30.82 9.25
CA PRO A 193 -7.40 -31.03 7.89
C PRO A 193 -8.76 -30.37 7.61
N TRP A 194 -9.68 -30.40 8.59
CA TRP A 194 -11.01 -29.78 8.47
C TRP A 194 -10.93 -28.26 8.38
N LEU A 195 -10.00 -27.64 9.11
CA LEU A 195 -9.75 -26.21 9.09
C LEU A 195 -9.06 -25.80 7.78
N ARG A 196 -8.05 -26.57 7.35
CA ARG A 196 -7.34 -26.33 6.09
C ARG A 196 -8.31 -26.31 4.91
N ALA A 197 -9.21 -27.29 4.83
CA ALA A 197 -10.21 -27.37 3.76
C ALA A 197 -11.12 -26.13 3.75
N ALA A 198 -11.63 -25.72 4.91
CA ALA A 198 -12.51 -24.57 5.04
C ALA A 198 -11.81 -23.24 4.71
N VAL A 199 -10.57 -23.06 5.17
CA VAL A 199 -9.76 -21.89 4.86
C VAL A 199 -9.45 -21.80 3.37
N LYS A 200 -9.15 -22.93 2.73
CA LYS A 200 -8.91 -22.97 1.27
C LYS A 200 -10.14 -22.56 0.48
N TRP A 201 -11.29 -23.14 0.80
CA TRP A 201 -12.57 -22.79 0.15
C TRP A 201 -12.93 -21.32 0.40
N HIS A 202 -12.93 -20.86 1.66
CA HIS A 202 -13.25 -19.48 2.01
C HIS A 202 -12.36 -18.45 1.30
N LEU A 203 -11.04 -18.63 1.36
CA LEU A 203 -10.11 -17.67 0.74
C LEU A 203 -10.06 -17.78 -0.78
N GLY A 204 -10.28 -18.97 -1.34
CA GLY A 204 -10.44 -19.18 -2.78
C GLY A 204 -11.64 -18.40 -3.31
N THR A 205 -12.83 -18.64 -2.74
CA THR A 205 -14.07 -17.95 -3.11
C THR A 205 -13.98 -16.44 -2.91
N ALA A 206 -13.36 -15.99 -1.80
CA ALA A 206 -13.21 -14.56 -1.52
C ALA A 206 -12.27 -13.85 -2.50
N LEU A 207 -11.28 -14.56 -3.06
CA LEU A 207 -10.38 -14.01 -4.08
C LEU A 207 -11.06 -14.02 -5.46
N GLU A 208 -11.77 -15.09 -5.82
CA GLU A 208 -12.50 -15.22 -7.09
C GLU A 208 -13.65 -14.20 -7.22
N SER A 209 -14.33 -13.90 -6.12
CA SER A 209 -15.38 -12.87 -6.07
C SER A 209 -14.85 -11.43 -5.98
N GLY A 210 -13.54 -11.24 -5.80
CA GLY A 210 -12.93 -9.92 -5.61
C GLY A 210 -13.19 -9.28 -4.23
N VAL A 211 -13.82 -9.99 -3.30
CA VAL A 211 -14.05 -9.53 -1.91
C VAL A 211 -12.73 -9.27 -1.19
N LEU A 212 -11.72 -10.11 -1.44
CA LEU A 212 -10.35 -9.94 -0.94
C LEU A 212 -9.36 -9.80 -2.08
N ARG A 213 -8.28 -9.03 -1.83
CA ARG A 213 -7.11 -8.97 -2.72
C ARG A 213 -6.08 -10.00 -2.32
N TRP A 214 -5.21 -10.38 -3.26
CA TRP A 214 -4.12 -11.32 -3.01
C TRP A 214 -3.19 -10.86 -1.88
N THR A 215 -2.95 -9.55 -1.75
CA THR A 215 -2.27 -8.96 -0.58
C THR A 215 -2.88 -9.39 0.75
N THR A 216 -4.19 -9.26 0.89
CA THR A 216 -4.89 -9.58 2.13
C THR A 216 -4.88 -11.09 2.40
N VAL A 217 -5.13 -11.90 1.37
CA VAL A 217 -5.11 -13.36 1.47
C VAL A 217 -3.73 -13.88 1.92
N SER A 218 -2.67 -13.48 1.22
CA SER A 218 -1.34 -14.08 1.41
C SER A 218 -0.53 -13.48 2.57
N GLN A 219 -0.69 -12.19 2.89
CA GLN A 219 0.12 -11.51 3.91
C GLN A 219 -0.56 -11.40 5.27
N GLU A 220 -1.90 -11.40 5.30
CA GLU A 220 -2.68 -11.21 6.51
C GLU A 220 -3.45 -12.49 6.87
N ARG A 221 -4.48 -12.85 6.09
CA ARG A 221 -5.43 -13.92 6.42
C ARG A 221 -4.75 -15.27 6.62
N MET A 222 -3.87 -15.68 5.70
CA MET A 222 -3.16 -16.95 5.82
C MET A 222 -2.33 -17.03 7.12
N ARG A 223 -1.75 -15.91 7.57
CA ARG A 223 -0.99 -15.89 8.83
C ARG A 223 -1.90 -15.96 10.04
N SER A 224 -3.05 -15.30 9.98
CA SER A 224 -4.07 -15.38 11.03
C SER A 224 -4.61 -16.80 11.18
N PHE A 225 -4.92 -17.49 10.09
CA PHE A 225 -5.38 -18.88 10.16
C PHE A 225 -4.31 -19.86 10.66
N ARG A 226 -3.03 -19.63 10.35
CA ARG A 226 -1.95 -20.42 10.96
C ARG A 226 -1.84 -20.21 12.47
N ARG A 227 -2.02 -18.98 12.95
CA ARG A 227 -2.06 -18.69 14.39
C ARG A 227 -3.27 -19.35 15.05
N PHE A 228 -4.42 -19.33 14.39
CA PHE A 228 -5.62 -20.01 14.86
C PHE A 228 -5.44 -21.53 14.93
N ASP A 229 -4.90 -22.15 13.88
CA ASP A 229 -4.54 -23.57 13.84
C ASP A 229 -3.60 -23.96 14.98
N ASN A 230 -2.49 -23.23 15.17
CA ASN A 230 -1.55 -23.44 16.27
C ASN A 230 -2.23 -23.32 17.64
N TRP A 231 -3.09 -22.31 17.82
CA TRP A 231 -3.81 -22.11 19.07
C TRP A 231 -4.76 -23.28 19.37
N LEU A 232 -5.52 -23.73 18.38
CA LEU A 232 -6.43 -24.87 18.53
C LEU A 232 -5.68 -26.13 18.94
N ILE A 233 -4.56 -26.44 18.28
CA ILE A 233 -3.75 -27.63 18.56
C ILE A 233 -3.12 -27.60 19.95
N THR A 234 -2.74 -26.41 20.42
CA THR A 234 -2.04 -26.26 21.70
C THR A 234 -2.97 -26.05 22.89
N SER A 235 -4.21 -25.61 22.66
CA SER A 235 -5.12 -25.19 23.74
C SER A 235 -6.34 -26.08 23.92
N PHE A 236 -6.62 -26.99 22.98
CA PHE A 236 -7.79 -27.87 23.02
C PHE A 236 -7.38 -29.34 23.01
N GLY A 237 -8.09 -30.17 23.78
CA GLY A 237 -7.99 -31.63 23.67
C GLY A 237 -8.62 -32.13 22.37
N ASP A 238 -9.84 -31.65 22.06
CA ASP A 238 -10.46 -31.78 20.74
C ASP A 238 -10.58 -30.38 20.08
N PRO A 239 -9.79 -30.10 19.04
CA PRO A 239 -9.86 -28.83 18.29
C PRO A 239 -11.25 -28.50 17.71
N THR A 240 -12.14 -29.47 17.55
CA THR A 240 -13.50 -29.25 17.02
C THR A 240 -14.47 -28.64 18.03
N ASP A 241 -14.10 -28.63 19.32
CA ASP A 241 -14.89 -28.00 20.40
C ASP A 241 -15.04 -26.49 20.21
N ILE A 242 -14.15 -25.85 19.44
CA ILE A 242 -14.26 -24.43 19.07
C ILE A 242 -15.54 -24.12 18.27
N LEU A 243 -16.10 -25.14 17.62
CA LEU A 243 -17.35 -25.05 16.85
C LEU A 243 -18.53 -25.62 17.65
N GLY A 244 -18.39 -25.76 18.97
CA GLY A 244 -19.40 -26.30 19.88
C GLY A 244 -20.58 -25.35 20.13
N ASP A 245 -20.91 -25.11 21.39
CA ASP A 245 -22.02 -24.22 21.77
C ASP A 245 -21.67 -22.74 21.46
N PRO A 246 -22.48 -22.02 20.65
CA PRO A 246 -22.30 -20.59 20.41
C PRO A 246 -22.18 -19.74 21.68
N ALA A 247 -22.77 -20.15 22.80
CA ALA A 247 -22.67 -19.42 24.06
C ALA A 247 -21.22 -19.31 24.58
N THR A 248 -20.38 -20.30 24.26
CA THR A 248 -18.95 -20.33 24.63
C THR A 248 -18.06 -19.54 23.67
N ALA A 249 -18.54 -19.23 22.47
CA ALA A 249 -17.75 -18.60 21.40
C ALA A 249 -17.18 -17.23 21.81
N VAL A 250 -17.90 -16.50 22.67
CA VAL A 250 -17.47 -15.21 23.21
C VAL A 250 -16.20 -15.34 24.06
N GLU A 251 -16.17 -16.34 24.96
CA GLU A 251 -15.04 -16.62 25.83
C GLU A 251 -13.86 -17.18 25.05
N GLN A 252 -14.13 -18.04 24.06
CA GLN A 252 -13.14 -18.57 23.14
C GLN A 252 -12.46 -17.48 22.31
N ALA A 253 -13.23 -16.54 21.74
CA ALA A 253 -12.68 -15.41 21.02
C ALA A 253 -11.81 -14.52 21.92
N ALA A 254 -12.22 -14.30 23.17
CA ALA A 254 -11.42 -13.57 24.15
C ALA A 254 -10.13 -14.32 24.53
N ALA A 255 -10.19 -15.65 24.67
CA ALA A 255 -9.04 -16.50 24.95
C ALA A 255 -8.04 -16.46 23.80
N PHE A 256 -8.51 -16.55 22.55
CA PHE A 256 -7.66 -16.41 21.37
C PHE A 256 -7.03 -15.01 21.27
N ALA A 257 -7.78 -13.94 21.58
CA ALA A 257 -7.24 -12.58 21.62
C ALA A 257 -6.09 -12.45 22.65
N ARG A 258 -6.26 -13.02 23.85
CA ARG A 258 -5.19 -13.06 24.87
C ARG A 258 -4.00 -13.88 24.40
N TRP A 259 -4.24 -15.05 23.81
CA TRP A 259 -3.18 -15.91 23.31
C TRP A 259 -2.36 -15.24 22.20
N THR A 260 -3.02 -14.59 21.25
CA THR A 260 -2.38 -13.87 20.13
C THR A 260 -1.73 -12.56 20.53
N ALA A 261 -2.05 -12.01 21.71
CA ALA A 261 -1.37 -10.84 22.28
C ALA A 261 0.05 -11.15 22.78
N VAL A 262 0.39 -12.42 22.99
CA VAL A 262 1.73 -12.86 23.39
C VAL A 262 2.61 -13.01 22.14
N ALA A 263 3.70 -12.24 22.06
CA ALA A 263 4.56 -12.23 20.87
C ALA A 263 5.14 -13.61 20.51
N ALA A 264 5.48 -14.43 21.52
CA ALA A 264 6.00 -15.79 21.33
C ALA A 264 5.02 -16.71 20.58
N ASN A 265 3.73 -16.57 20.87
CA ASN A 265 2.67 -17.37 20.24
C ASN A 265 2.45 -17.00 18.77
N ARG A 266 2.91 -15.83 18.33
CA ARG A 266 2.77 -15.37 16.94
C ARG A 266 3.86 -15.86 16.00
N VAL A 267 4.89 -16.53 16.53
CA VAL A 267 6.03 -17.00 15.73
C VAL A 267 5.61 -18.19 14.88
N THR A 268 5.48 -17.96 13.57
CA THR A 268 5.12 -19.02 12.59
C THR A 268 6.25 -19.32 11.60
N ARG A 269 7.30 -18.49 11.61
CA ARG A 269 8.50 -18.55 10.77
C ARG A 269 9.69 -18.05 11.56
N GLU A 270 10.89 -18.48 11.19
CA GLU A 270 12.13 -18.00 11.79
C GLU A 270 12.24 -16.46 11.76
N SER A 271 11.82 -15.82 10.66
CA SER A 271 11.83 -14.36 10.54
C SER A 271 10.95 -13.63 11.56
N ASP A 272 9.96 -14.31 12.16
CA ASP A 272 9.05 -13.72 13.13
C ASP A 272 9.73 -13.54 14.50
N THR A 273 10.83 -14.26 14.76
CA THR A 273 11.60 -14.19 16.02
C THR A 273 12.12 -12.78 16.33
N ARG A 274 12.35 -11.94 15.30
CA ARG A 274 12.74 -10.53 15.46
C ARG A 274 11.71 -9.67 16.20
N HIS A 275 10.48 -10.17 16.35
CA HIS A 275 9.39 -9.51 17.06
C HIS A 275 9.25 -9.98 18.51
N LEU A 276 10.04 -10.96 18.95
CA LEU A 276 10.08 -11.38 20.35
C LEU A 276 10.50 -10.19 21.24
N GLY A 277 9.89 -10.11 22.43
CA GLY A 277 10.09 -9.01 23.37
C GLY A 277 9.38 -7.69 23.01
N ARG A 278 8.69 -7.61 21.87
CA ARG A 278 7.90 -6.42 21.48
C ARG A 278 6.41 -6.61 21.76
N PRO A 279 5.69 -5.59 22.27
CA PRO A 279 4.24 -5.65 22.39
C PRO A 279 3.57 -5.89 21.05
N VAL A 280 2.55 -6.75 21.04
CA VAL A 280 1.75 -7.02 19.84
C VAL A 280 0.76 -5.87 19.63
N PRO A 281 0.75 -5.20 18.46
CA PRO A 281 -0.21 -4.14 18.20
C PRO A 281 -1.65 -4.65 18.20
N ILE A 282 -2.58 -3.89 18.80
CA ILE A 282 -4.02 -4.21 18.84
C ILE A 282 -4.58 -4.51 17.44
N ARG A 283 -4.11 -3.79 16.41
CA ARG A 283 -4.51 -4.05 15.02
C ARG A 283 -4.22 -5.50 14.61
N GLY A 284 -3.05 -6.03 14.94
CA GLY A 284 -2.68 -7.40 14.60
C GLY A 284 -3.53 -8.46 15.30
N ILE A 285 -4.00 -8.19 16.52
CA ILE A 285 -4.94 -9.04 17.26
C ILE A 285 -6.33 -8.98 16.60
N ASN A 286 -6.78 -7.77 16.25
CA ASN A 286 -8.04 -7.56 15.56
C ASN A 286 -8.08 -8.25 14.18
N ASP A 287 -6.97 -8.24 13.44
CA ASP A 287 -6.88 -8.91 12.15
C ASP A 287 -7.03 -10.44 12.30
N ASP A 288 -6.48 -11.01 13.38
CA ASP A 288 -6.65 -12.42 13.73
C ASP A 288 -8.11 -12.77 14.07
N LEU A 289 -8.75 -11.96 14.92
CA LEU A 289 -10.17 -12.12 15.27
C LEU A 289 -11.08 -12.00 14.04
N ARG A 290 -10.86 -11.00 13.18
CA ARG A 290 -11.65 -10.81 11.96
C ARG A 290 -11.47 -11.93 10.95
N ALA A 291 -10.28 -12.54 10.86
CA ALA A 291 -10.06 -13.66 9.96
C ALA A 291 -10.91 -14.87 10.37
N VAL A 292 -10.92 -15.21 11.67
CA VAL A 292 -11.74 -16.32 12.19
C VAL A 292 -13.23 -16.00 12.10
N ALA A 293 -13.63 -14.78 12.50
CA ALA A 293 -15.02 -14.33 12.38
C ALA A 293 -15.54 -14.42 10.94
N GLY A 294 -14.76 -13.96 9.97
CA GLY A 294 -15.11 -14.03 8.54
C GLY A 294 -15.22 -15.45 7.99
N LEU A 295 -14.39 -16.38 8.48
CA LEU A 295 -14.51 -17.80 8.13
C LEU A 295 -15.81 -18.40 8.68
N LEU A 296 -16.12 -18.15 9.96
CA LEU A 296 -17.33 -18.63 10.60
C LEU A 296 -18.59 -18.07 9.92
N ASP A 297 -18.57 -16.77 9.59
CA ASP A 297 -19.66 -16.10 8.90
C ASP A 297 -19.88 -16.70 7.51
N PHE A 298 -18.80 -16.90 6.76
CA PHE A 298 -18.86 -17.50 5.42
C PHE A 298 -19.43 -18.91 5.44
N VAL A 299 -19.01 -19.76 6.39
CA VAL A 299 -19.55 -21.12 6.51
C VAL A 299 -21.02 -21.09 6.93
N ALA A 300 -21.39 -20.24 7.91
CA ALA A 300 -22.77 -20.09 8.37
C ALA A 300 -23.72 -19.58 7.27
N ALA A 301 -23.23 -18.72 6.39
CA ALA A 301 -24.01 -18.19 5.27
C ALA A 301 -24.22 -19.20 4.12
N ASN A 302 -23.39 -20.25 4.05
CA ASN A 302 -23.39 -21.21 2.94
C ASN A 302 -23.53 -22.68 3.41
N PRO A 303 -24.56 -23.05 4.19
CA PRO A 303 -24.62 -24.35 4.88
C PRO A 303 -24.74 -25.55 3.92
N GLY A 304 -25.44 -25.39 2.79
CA GLY A 304 -25.59 -26.43 1.78
C GLY A 304 -24.27 -26.75 1.07
N GLU A 305 -23.60 -25.71 0.57
CA GLU A 305 -22.31 -25.84 -0.10
C GLU A 305 -21.21 -26.29 0.87
N ALA A 306 -21.20 -25.77 2.11
CA ALA A 306 -20.28 -26.20 3.14
C ALA A 306 -20.37 -27.71 3.39
N ARG A 307 -21.58 -28.29 3.43
CA ARG A 307 -21.76 -29.74 3.58
C ARG A 307 -21.19 -30.52 2.40
N THR A 308 -21.31 -30.00 1.18
CA THR A 308 -20.79 -30.62 -0.04
C THR A 308 -19.27 -30.54 -0.14
N VAL A 309 -18.68 -29.39 0.20
CA VAL A 309 -17.25 -29.11 0.03
C VAL A 309 -16.42 -29.56 1.23
N LEU A 310 -16.90 -29.32 2.46
CA LEU A 310 -16.18 -29.58 3.70
C LEU A 310 -16.62 -30.88 4.40
N GLY A 311 -17.76 -31.45 4.00
CA GLY A 311 -18.43 -32.50 4.75
C GLY A 311 -19.36 -31.94 5.85
N ALA A 312 -20.13 -32.83 6.48
CA ALA A 312 -21.11 -32.42 7.50
C ALA A 312 -20.43 -32.00 8.82
N THR A 313 -19.46 -32.78 9.31
CA THR A 313 -18.74 -32.50 10.55
C THR A 313 -17.35 -31.90 10.30
N PRO A 314 -16.85 -30.99 11.16
CA PRO A 314 -17.51 -30.41 12.34
C PRO A 314 -18.42 -29.19 12.02
N TRP A 315 -18.47 -28.74 10.77
CA TRP A 315 -19.03 -27.44 10.37
C TRP A 315 -20.55 -27.29 10.51
N GLN A 316 -21.32 -28.37 10.57
CA GLN A 316 -22.79 -28.33 10.78
C GLN A 316 -23.24 -27.59 12.04
N ARG A 317 -22.35 -27.42 13.04
CA ARG A 317 -22.63 -26.72 14.30
C ARG A 317 -22.51 -25.20 14.17
N VAL A 318 -21.84 -24.71 13.14
CA VAL A 318 -21.54 -23.29 12.98
C VAL A 318 -22.78 -22.50 12.57
N THR A 319 -22.98 -21.38 13.24
CA THR A 319 -24.12 -20.47 13.06
C THR A 319 -23.63 -19.02 13.02
N THR A 320 -24.50 -18.10 12.58
CA THR A 320 -24.19 -16.66 12.59
C THR A 320 -23.86 -16.13 13.99
N ALA A 321 -24.37 -16.77 15.06
CA ALA A 321 -24.05 -16.43 16.45
C ALA A 321 -22.56 -16.64 16.79
N HIS A 322 -21.93 -17.67 16.21
CA HIS A 322 -20.49 -17.86 16.33
C HIS A 322 -19.73 -16.66 15.72
N ALA A 323 -20.03 -16.31 14.48
CA ALA A 323 -19.38 -15.18 13.80
C ALA A 323 -19.59 -13.86 14.57
N ALA A 324 -20.82 -13.57 15.01
CA ALA A 324 -21.15 -12.37 15.76
C ALA A 324 -20.36 -12.27 17.08
N SER A 325 -20.19 -13.38 17.79
CA SER A 325 -19.41 -13.45 19.03
C SER A 325 -17.94 -13.07 18.82
N TRP A 326 -17.34 -13.53 17.72
CA TRP A 326 -15.97 -13.20 17.35
C TRP A 326 -15.81 -11.76 16.87
N PHE A 327 -16.73 -11.26 16.03
CA PHE A 327 -16.74 -9.85 15.64
C PHE A 327 -16.89 -8.91 16.84
N GLY A 328 -17.72 -9.29 17.82
CA GLY A 328 -17.94 -8.54 19.06
C GLY A 328 -16.69 -8.39 19.94
N ARG A 329 -15.64 -9.20 19.73
CA ARG A 329 -14.37 -9.11 20.47
C ARG A 329 -13.29 -8.30 19.75
N VAL A 330 -13.57 -7.84 18.54
CA VAL A 330 -12.68 -6.90 17.83
C VAL A 330 -12.65 -5.58 18.59
N THR A 331 -11.48 -5.22 19.11
CA THR A 331 -11.32 -4.00 19.89
C THR A 331 -11.43 -2.77 18.99
N ARG A 332 -12.28 -1.82 19.35
CA ARG A 332 -12.33 -0.53 18.66
C ARG A 332 -11.00 0.21 18.90
N ILE A 333 -10.28 0.53 17.83
CA ILE A 333 -9.08 1.36 17.90
C ILE A 333 -9.54 2.81 17.76
N PRO A 334 -9.42 3.67 18.79
CA PRO A 334 -9.73 5.08 18.65
C PRO A 334 -8.84 5.69 17.56
N HIS A 335 -9.44 6.44 16.64
CA HIS A 335 -8.66 7.28 15.74
C HIS A 335 -8.01 8.37 16.60
N GLN A 336 -6.70 8.30 16.81
CA GLN A 336 -5.97 9.41 17.43
C GLN A 336 -6.13 10.65 16.52
N ARG A 337 -6.71 11.71 17.08
CA ARG A 337 -6.98 12.98 16.37
C ARG A 337 -5.77 13.92 16.31
N GLY A 338 -4.70 13.62 17.06
CA GLY A 338 -3.52 14.49 17.14
C GLY A 338 -2.53 14.29 16.01
N PHE A 339 -1.90 15.39 15.57
CA PHE A 339 -0.67 15.35 14.77
C PHE A 339 0.40 14.57 15.55
N ASN A 340 1.06 13.63 14.88
CA ASN A 340 2.17 12.90 15.47
C ASN A 340 3.46 13.26 14.73
N ASP A 341 4.26 14.14 15.32
CA ASP A 341 5.59 14.53 14.82
C ASP A 341 6.44 13.33 14.43
N ALA A 342 6.28 12.19 15.11
CA ALA A 342 7.04 10.98 14.80
C ALA A 342 6.71 10.38 13.42
N ASN A 343 5.70 10.86 12.71
CA ASN A 343 5.39 10.46 11.33
C ASN A 343 5.89 11.45 10.28
N TYR A 344 6.38 12.61 10.71
CA TYR A 344 6.94 13.65 9.87
C TYR A 344 8.47 13.48 9.76
N ILE A 345 9.03 13.96 8.64
CA ILE A 345 10.47 14.10 8.42
C ILE A 345 10.69 15.60 8.26
N ASP A 346 11.39 16.19 9.21
CA ASP A 346 11.72 17.60 9.20
C ASP A 346 12.82 17.92 8.18
N ASP A 347 13.09 19.21 7.98
CA ASP A 347 14.07 19.66 7.00
C ASP A 347 15.50 19.23 7.35
N HIS A 348 15.80 19.11 8.64
CA HIS A 348 17.09 18.63 9.11
C HIS A 348 17.34 17.18 8.67
N ALA A 349 16.39 16.28 8.95
CA ALA A 349 16.47 14.89 8.52
C ALA A 349 16.42 14.79 6.99
N LEU A 350 15.58 15.58 6.31
CA LEU A 350 15.46 15.53 4.86
C LEU A 350 16.76 15.93 4.14
N ALA A 351 17.48 16.93 4.67
CA ALA A 351 18.80 17.33 4.17
C ALA A 351 19.82 16.19 4.32
N GLN A 352 19.87 15.55 5.50
CA GLN A 352 20.74 14.39 5.71
C GLN A 352 20.40 13.22 4.76
N ILE A 353 19.10 12.93 4.59
CA ILE A 353 18.62 11.87 3.69
C ILE A 353 19.10 12.12 2.27
N THR A 354 18.80 13.30 1.72
CA THR A 354 19.12 13.65 0.32
C THR A 354 20.62 13.67 0.08
N ALA A 355 21.42 14.14 1.04
CA ALA A 355 22.89 14.09 0.96
C ALA A 355 23.45 12.65 0.95
N ALA A 356 22.79 11.71 1.63
CA ALA A 356 23.22 10.32 1.73
C ALA A 356 22.71 9.41 0.58
N LEU A 357 21.65 9.80 -0.14
CA LEU A 357 21.08 9.00 -1.22
C LEU A 357 22.10 8.54 -2.29
N PRO A 358 23.09 9.34 -2.72
CA PRO A 358 24.06 8.92 -3.73
C PRO A 358 24.85 7.65 -3.34
N LEU A 359 25.05 7.37 -2.04
CA LEU A 359 25.69 6.13 -1.58
C LEU A 359 24.94 4.88 -2.06
N ILE A 360 23.61 4.96 -2.18
CA ILE A 360 22.80 3.85 -2.67
C ILE A 360 23.18 3.51 -4.12
N ALA A 361 23.34 4.52 -4.98
CA ALA A 361 23.64 4.34 -6.39
C ALA A 361 25.10 3.98 -6.66
N LEU A 362 26.02 4.44 -5.80
CA LEU A 362 27.45 4.29 -5.95
C LEU A 362 27.87 2.81 -6.07
N PRO A 363 28.80 2.45 -6.96
CA PRO A 363 29.35 1.09 -7.06
C PRO A 363 29.96 0.61 -5.74
N ARG A 364 29.92 -0.71 -5.49
CA ARG A 364 30.49 -1.31 -4.26
C ARG A 364 32.00 -1.14 -4.13
N THR A 365 32.67 -0.89 -5.24
CA THR A 365 34.12 -0.64 -5.34
C THR A 365 34.50 0.80 -4.99
N GLU A 366 33.52 1.69 -4.95
CA GLU A 366 33.72 3.12 -4.69
C GLU A 366 33.22 3.48 -3.29
N GLN A 367 33.76 4.58 -2.76
CA GLN A 367 33.50 5.07 -1.42
C GLN A 367 32.96 6.49 -1.43
N MET A 368 32.09 6.79 -0.48
CA MET A 368 31.59 8.14 -0.25
C MET A 368 31.71 8.47 1.24
N THR A 369 32.17 9.69 1.49
CA THR A 369 32.19 10.29 2.83
C THR A 369 30.82 10.84 3.15
N ILE A 370 30.28 10.48 4.31
CA ILE A 370 28.93 10.84 4.76
C ILE A 370 29.01 11.34 6.20
N THR A 371 28.30 12.44 6.45
CA THR A 371 28.07 12.96 7.81
C THR A 371 26.85 12.29 8.41
N ARG A 372 27.03 11.68 9.59
CA ARG A 372 25.97 11.06 10.39
C ARG A 372 25.13 12.09 11.11
N GLY A 373 24.00 11.67 11.66
CA GLY A 373 23.10 12.54 12.44
C GLY A 373 23.69 13.08 13.74
N ASP A 374 24.79 12.52 14.23
CA ASP A 374 25.56 13.02 15.38
C ASP A 374 26.70 13.97 14.98
N GLY A 375 26.83 14.30 13.69
CA GLY A 375 27.89 15.15 13.14
C GLY A 375 29.21 14.42 12.86
N THR A 376 29.34 13.14 13.25
CA THR A 376 30.53 12.36 12.90
C THR A 376 30.56 12.06 11.41
N THR A 377 31.76 11.93 10.85
CA THR A 377 31.93 11.62 9.43
C THR A 377 32.46 10.21 9.27
N ILE A 378 31.84 9.44 8.40
CA ILE A 378 32.25 8.09 8.05
C ILE A 378 32.51 7.97 6.55
N THR A 379 33.34 7.00 6.18
CA THR A 379 33.49 6.58 4.79
C THR A 379 32.82 5.23 4.62
N ALA A 380 31.90 5.13 3.65
CA ALA A 380 31.15 3.90 3.38
C ALA A 380 31.28 3.51 1.90
N ASN A 381 31.32 2.20 1.65
CA ASN A 381 31.27 1.66 0.29
C ASN A 381 29.85 1.81 -0.29
N GLY A 382 29.76 2.03 -1.60
CA GLY A 382 28.49 2.10 -2.30
C GLY A 382 27.64 0.81 -2.22
N LEU A 383 26.33 0.94 -2.45
CA LEU A 383 25.39 -0.20 -2.41
C LEU A 383 25.08 -0.79 -3.80
N ASP A 384 25.55 -0.17 -4.88
CA ASP A 384 25.32 -0.55 -6.28
C ASP A 384 23.84 -0.75 -6.60
N ASP A 385 22.96 0.18 -6.22
CA ASP A 385 21.54 0.12 -6.53
C ASP A 385 20.93 1.47 -6.96
N PRO A 386 21.30 1.99 -8.14
CA PRO A 386 20.78 3.26 -8.64
C PRO A 386 19.26 3.29 -8.79
N GLN A 387 18.61 2.14 -9.01
CA GLN A 387 17.15 2.04 -9.04
C GLN A 387 16.54 2.35 -7.68
N ALA A 388 17.04 1.75 -6.60
CA ALA A 388 16.53 2.00 -5.25
C ALA A 388 16.71 3.47 -4.84
N MET A 389 17.82 4.12 -5.23
CA MET A 389 18.04 5.55 -5.02
C MET A 389 16.94 6.40 -5.69
N ARG A 390 16.65 6.15 -6.97
CA ARG A 390 15.61 6.88 -7.71
C ARG A 390 14.21 6.59 -7.14
N MET A 391 13.94 5.36 -6.69
CA MET A 391 12.66 4.99 -6.06
C MET A 391 12.39 5.77 -4.77
N ILE A 392 13.39 5.97 -3.89
CA ILE A 392 13.20 6.77 -2.67
C ILE A 392 13.06 8.26 -3.00
N LEU A 393 13.81 8.75 -3.98
CA LEU A 393 13.69 10.14 -4.45
C LEU A 393 12.29 10.44 -4.99
N LEU A 394 11.71 9.54 -5.79
CA LEU A 394 10.32 9.66 -6.24
C LEU A 394 9.31 9.62 -5.09
N GLN A 395 9.57 8.87 -4.01
CA GLN A 395 8.69 8.88 -2.82
C GLN A 395 8.75 10.20 -2.07
N ILE A 396 9.94 10.80 -1.96
CA ILE A 396 10.14 12.13 -1.36
C ILE A 396 9.40 13.19 -2.19
N LEU A 397 9.63 13.22 -3.51
CA LEU A 397 9.10 14.26 -4.39
C LEU A 397 7.59 14.12 -4.61
N ALA A 398 7.09 12.89 -4.83
CA ALA A 398 5.69 12.67 -5.22
C ALA A 398 4.78 12.22 -4.07
N GLY A 399 5.33 11.81 -2.91
CA GLY A 399 4.55 11.29 -1.79
C GLY A 399 3.76 10.01 -2.11
N ARG A 400 4.17 9.26 -3.15
CA ARG A 400 3.58 7.97 -3.52
C ARG A 400 4.03 6.86 -2.58
N ARG A 401 3.27 5.78 -2.49
CA ARG A 401 3.65 4.60 -1.67
C ARG A 401 4.79 3.84 -2.36
N ALA A 402 5.66 3.22 -1.57
CA ALA A 402 6.74 2.38 -2.09
C ALA A 402 6.24 1.31 -3.09
N SER A 403 5.09 0.69 -2.80
CA SER A 403 4.47 -0.29 -3.70
C SER A 403 4.10 0.31 -5.06
N GLU A 404 3.54 1.52 -5.07
CA GLU A 404 3.06 2.20 -6.28
C GLU A 404 4.21 2.65 -7.19
N ILE A 405 5.34 3.06 -6.61
CA ILE A 405 6.55 3.37 -7.38
C ILE A 405 7.19 2.09 -7.92
N ARG A 406 7.29 1.05 -7.08
CA ARG A 406 7.93 -0.23 -7.44
C ARG A 406 7.24 -0.97 -8.58
N THR A 407 5.91 -0.88 -8.67
CA THR A 407 5.11 -1.50 -9.73
C THR A 407 4.66 -0.51 -10.79
N CYS A 408 5.27 0.68 -10.84
CA CYS A 408 4.98 1.69 -11.84
C CYS A 408 5.35 1.17 -13.24
N ASP A 409 4.46 1.42 -14.21
CA ASP A 409 4.68 1.04 -15.60
C ASP A 409 5.85 1.83 -16.20
N PHE A 410 6.50 1.28 -17.23
CA PHE A 410 7.61 1.97 -17.90
C PHE A 410 7.15 3.30 -18.52
N ASP A 411 6.05 3.30 -19.27
CA ASP A 411 5.44 4.49 -19.87
C ASP A 411 4.50 5.19 -18.90
N CYS A 412 5.07 5.81 -17.86
CA CYS A 412 4.32 6.43 -16.77
C CYS A 412 4.18 7.96 -16.89
N LEU A 413 4.79 8.60 -17.88
CA LEU A 413 4.68 10.04 -18.11
C LEU A 413 3.79 10.33 -19.31
N SER A 414 3.00 11.39 -19.23
CA SER A 414 2.20 11.93 -20.34
C SER A 414 2.14 13.46 -20.25
N ALA A 415 2.18 14.13 -21.40
CA ALA A 415 2.05 15.58 -21.46
C ALA A 415 0.61 16.02 -21.11
N THR A 416 0.46 17.19 -20.48
CA THR A 416 -0.84 17.85 -20.40
C THR A 416 -1.15 18.59 -21.71
N PRO A 417 -2.39 18.56 -22.22
CA PRO A 417 -2.79 19.41 -23.33
C PRO A 417 -2.56 20.89 -22.96
N ARG A 418 -1.94 21.68 -23.86
CA ARG A 418 -1.86 23.13 -23.69
C ARG A 418 -3.29 23.69 -23.66
N SER A 419 -3.64 24.43 -22.61
CA SER A 419 -4.85 25.26 -22.66
C SER A 419 -4.60 26.37 -23.69
N ALA A 420 -5.41 26.39 -24.74
CA ALA A 420 -5.45 27.51 -25.67
C ALA A 420 -6.03 28.73 -24.94
N GLY A 421 -5.20 29.59 -24.35
CA GLY A 421 -5.69 30.82 -23.71
C GLY A 421 -4.75 31.56 -22.75
N THR A 422 -3.60 31.00 -22.35
CA THR A 422 -2.64 31.73 -21.51
C THR A 422 -1.42 32.15 -22.33
N GLY A 423 -1.12 33.45 -22.29
CA GLY A 423 -0.07 34.11 -23.05
C GLY A 423 1.32 33.49 -22.89
N ASP A 424 2.17 33.85 -23.84
CA ASP A 424 3.38 33.18 -24.29
C ASP A 424 4.62 33.35 -23.39
N ASP A 425 4.50 33.31 -22.05
CA ASP A 425 5.64 33.61 -21.16
C ASP A 425 5.76 32.80 -19.85
N ASP A 426 5.26 31.56 -19.80
CA ASP A 426 5.67 30.62 -18.74
C ASP A 426 5.76 29.19 -19.32
N ASP A 427 6.98 28.81 -19.74
CA ASP A 427 7.32 27.52 -20.38
C ASP A 427 7.32 26.34 -19.38
N ARG A 428 6.40 26.34 -18.42
CA ARG A 428 6.22 25.24 -17.46
C ARG A 428 5.26 24.22 -18.05
N THR A 429 5.79 23.38 -18.94
CA THR A 429 5.08 22.20 -19.46
C THR A 429 4.73 21.25 -18.31
N LEU A 430 3.50 21.35 -17.80
CA LEU A 430 2.99 20.47 -16.76
C LEU A 430 2.98 19.02 -17.27
N THR A 431 3.56 18.10 -16.49
CA THR A 431 3.60 16.68 -16.85
C THR A 431 2.72 15.87 -15.91
N ARG A 432 1.97 14.91 -16.46
CA ARG A 432 1.21 13.93 -15.67
C ARG A 432 2.05 12.68 -15.45
N PHE A 433 2.18 12.29 -14.19
CA PHE A 433 2.75 11.03 -13.76
C PHE A 433 1.66 10.03 -13.36
N ARG A 434 1.59 8.91 -14.07
CA ARG A 434 0.70 7.77 -13.81
C ARG A 434 1.41 6.77 -12.89
N TYR A 435 0.94 6.68 -11.65
CA TYR A 435 1.49 5.78 -10.63
C TYR A 435 0.66 4.51 -10.50
N ALA A 436 1.23 3.43 -9.97
CA ALA A 436 0.53 2.14 -9.87
C ALA A 436 -0.44 2.08 -8.67
N GLN A 437 -1.55 2.84 -8.74
CA GLN A 437 -2.63 2.77 -7.76
C GLN A 437 -3.08 1.32 -7.59
N SER A 438 -3.03 0.83 -6.35
CA SER A 438 -3.23 -0.60 -6.02
C SER A 438 -4.19 -0.83 -4.86
N LYS A 439 -4.75 0.24 -4.26
CA LYS A 439 -5.63 0.14 -3.08
C LYS A 439 -7.06 0.58 -3.32
N ILE A 440 -7.29 1.48 -4.26
CA ILE A 440 -8.60 2.10 -4.50
C ILE A 440 -8.83 2.12 -6.01
N ASP A 441 -9.75 1.29 -6.49
CA ASP A 441 -9.93 1.10 -7.93
C ASP A 441 -10.58 2.32 -8.61
N VAL A 442 -11.38 3.08 -7.86
CA VAL A 442 -12.05 4.31 -8.33
C VAL A 442 -11.19 5.57 -8.20
N ALA A 443 -10.01 5.49 -7.56
CA ALA A 443 -9.18 6.67 -7.36
C ALA A 443 -8.38 6.99 -8.64
N PRO A 444 -8.19 8.28 -8.98
CA PRO A 444 -7.30 8.65 -10.08
C PRO A 444 -5.89 8.09 -9.87
N ASP A 445 -5.31 7.54 -10.93
CA ASP A 445 -3.96 6.98 -10.92
C ASP A 445 -2.90 7.93 -11.52
N THR A 446 -3.27 9.19 -11.74
CA THR A 446 -2.38 10.24 -12.26
C THR A 446 -2.28 11.44 -11.31
N ILE A 447 -1.09 12.01 -11.19
CA ILE A 447 -0.83 13.30 -10.53
C ILE A 447 -0.04 14.23 -11.44
N LEU A 448 -0.15 15.54 -11.22
CA LEU A 448 0.77 16.51 -11.82
C LEU A 448 2.08 16.49 -11.05
N VAL A 449 3.20 16.58 -11.77
CA VAL A 449 4.54 16.54 -11.21
C VAL A 449 5.43 17.61 -11.83
N ASP A 450 6.40 18.06 -11.04
CA ASP A 450 7.40 19.04 -11.43
C ASP A 450 8.54 18.40 -12.26
N HIS A 451 9.42 19.24 -12.81
CA HIS A 451 10.51 18.84 -13.69
C HIS A 451 11.47 17.83 -13.03
N GLU A 452 11.75 17.95 -11.74
CA GLU A 452 12.65 17.05 -11.01
C GLU A 452 12.16 15.60 -11.04
N VAL A 453 10.84 15.38 -10.96
CA VAL A 453 10.27 14.03 -11.08
C VAL A 453 10.45 13.48 -12.50
N THR A 454 10.27 14.34 -13.51
CA THR A 454 10.44 13.95 -14.91
C THR A 454 11.88 13.56 -15.23
N GLU A 455 12.87 14.30 -14.70
CA GLU A 455 14.29 14.00 -14.87
C GLU A 455 14.69 12.69 -14.21
N VAL A 456 14.21 12.42 -12.99
CA VAL A 456 14.47 11.15 -12.30
C VAL A 456 13.93 9.95 -13.10
N ILE A 457 12.76 10.10 -13.71
CA ILE A 457 12.15 9.05 -14.55
C ILE A 457 12.94 8.90 -15.87
N ALA A 458 13.34 10.01 -16.51
CA ALA A 458 14.13 9.98 -17.72
C ALA A 458 15.53 9.35 -17.51
N GLU A 459 16.17 9.62 -16.37
CA GLU A 459 17.41 8.94 -15.98
C GLU A 459 17.22 7.44 -15.77
N GLN A 460 16.11 7.05 -15.14
CA GLN A 460 15.76 5.64 -14.96
C GLN A 460 15.47 4.94 -16.28
N HIS A 461 14.80 5.59 -17.24
CA HIS A 461 14.60 5.06 -18.59
C HIS A 461 15.92 4.79 -19.29
N ARG A 462 16.84 5.78 -19.29
CA ARG A 462 18.18 5.61 -19.88
C ARG A 462 18.94 4.45 -19.23
N TRP A 463 18.91 4.36 -17.90
CA TRP A 463 19.57 3.28 -17.18
C TRP A 463 19.03 1.90 -17.58
N LEU A 464 17.71 1.74 -17.70
CA LEU A 464 17.09 0.49 -18.14
C LEU A 464 17.46 0.13 -19.58
N GLN A 465 17.49 1.11 -20.48
CA GLN A 465 17.89 0.91 -21.87
C GLN A 465 19.34 0.39 -21.98
N THR A 466 20.25 0.91 -21.15
CA THR A 466 21.64 0.44 -21.11
C THR A 466 21.77 -0.96 -20.50
N GLN A 467 21.08 -1.24 -19.40
CA GLN A 467 21.24 -2.49 -18.65
C GLN A 467 20.45 -3.67 -19.23
N HIS A 468 19.35 -3.37 -19.92
CA HIS A 468 18.46 -4.35 -20.54
C HIS A 468 18.03 -3.90 -21.95
N PRO A 469 18.95 -3.87 -22.94
CA PRO A 469 18.64 -3.39 -24.29
C PRO A 469 17.45 -4.12 -24.92
N ASP A 470 17.41 -5.45 -24.76
CA ASP A 470 16.42 -6.37 -25.34
C ASP A 470 15.28 -6.75 -24.37
N GLY A 471 15.19 -6.09 -23.22
CA GLY A 471 14.20 -6.41 -22.18
C GLY A 471 12.79 -5.93 -22.55
N ASN A 472 11.76 -6.71 -22.19
CA ASN A 472 10.38 -6.25 -22.24
C ASN A 472 10.16 -5.17 -21.16
N ARG A 473 9.74 -3.97 -21.59
CA ARG A 473 9.70 -2.77 -20.76
C ARG A 473 8.34 -2.60 -20.10
N ARG A 474 7.97 -3.54 -19.23
CA ARG A 474 6.71 -3.44 -18.47
C ARG A 474 6.81 -2.45 -17.30
N PHE A 475 7.88 -2.53 -16.52
CA PHE A 475 8.02 -1.76 -15.27
C PHE A 475 9.14 -0.73 -15.35
N LEU A 476 8.92 0.46 -14.78
CA LEU A 476 9.94 1.51 -14.64
C LEU A 476 11.10 1.06 -13.75
N PHE A 477 10.82 0.22 -12.75
CA PHE A 477 11.83 -0.35 -11.86
C PHE A 477 11.78 -1.87 -11.93
N ALA A 478 12.85 -2.48 -12.44
CA ALA A 478 12.92 -3.90 -12.76
C ALA A 478 13.80 -4.66 -11.77
N ARG A 479 13.45 -5.92 -11.54
CA ARG A 479 14.30 -6.84 -10.77
C ARG A 479 15.59 -7.11 -11.55
N ARG A 480 16.75 -6.98 -10.88
CA ARG A 480 18.08 -7.22 -11.50
C ARG A 480 18.42 -8.70 -11.71
N LEU A 481 18.04 -9.57 -10.78
CA LEU A 481 18.40 -11.00 -10.78
C LEU A 481 17.19 -11.89 -11.14
N GLY A 482 17.41 -12.94 -11.94
CA GLY A 482 16.36 -13.90 -12.29
C GLY A 482 15.18 -13.29 -13.07
N ASN A 483 15.49 -12.29 -13.90
CA ASN A 483 14.54 -11.48 -14.67
C ASN A 483 15.08 -11.23 -16.09
N ARG A 484 15.47 -12.31 -16.80
CA ARG A 484 16.04 -12.24 -18.15
C ARG A 484 15.16 -11.48 -19.14
N ARG A 485 13.83 -11.54 -18.95
CA ARG A 485 12.85 -10.84 -19.78
C ARG A 485 12.62 -9.38 -19.40
N GLY A 486 13.12 -8.92 -18.25
CA GLY A 486 12.90 -7.55 -17.77
C GLY A 486 11.49 -7.26 -17.24
N ASP A 487 10.59 -8.25 -17.23
CA ASP A 487 9.16 -8.09 -16.97
C ASP A 487 8.75 -8.24 -15.50
N LYS A 488 9.71 -8.45 -14.57
CA LYS A 488 9.43 -8.53 -13.13
C LYS A 488 9.73 -7.21 -12.43
N PRO A 489 8.83 -6.71 -11.57
CA PRO A 489 9.04 -5.46 -10.86
C PRO A 489 10.11 -5.63 -9.77
N TYR A 490 10.79 -4.53 -9.45
CA TYR A 490 11.84 -4.47 -8.44
C TYR A 490 11.38 -5.09 -7.10
N PRO A 491 12.11 -5.99 -6.41
CA PRO A 491 11.56 -6.68 -5.23
C PRO A 491 11.39 -5.79 -3.99
N ALA A 492 10.25 -5.89 -3.30
CA ALA A 492 9.98 -5.12 -2.08
C ALA A 492 10.95 -5.47 -0.94
N GLY A 493 11.36 -6.74 -0.84
CA GLY A 493 12.35 -7.20 0.13
C GLY A 493 13.73 -6.55 -0.06
N THR A 494 14.20 -6.46 -1.32
CA THR A 494 15.46 -5.80 -1.67
C THR A 494 15.40 -4.32 -1.34
N TYR A 495 14.30 -3.64 -1.70
CA TYR A 495 14.13 -2.21 -1.42
C TYR A 495 14.21 -1.91 0.08
N ASN A 496 13.46 -2.67 0.89
CA ASN A 496 13.49 -2.54 2.35
C ASN A 496 14.84 -2.92 2.97
N TRP A 497 15.61 -3.80 2.33
CA TRP A 497 16.97 -4.10 2.78
C TRP A 497 17.89 -2.91 2.52
N VAL A 498 17.92 -2.37 1.29
CA VAL A 498 18.73 -1.19 0.93
C VAL A 498 18.46 -0.01 1.87
N LEU A 499 17.18 0.30 2.12
CA LEU A 499 16.80 1.40 3.00
C LEU A 499 17.24 1.18 4.47
N ARG A 500 17.17 -0.05 4.97
CA ARG A 500 17.66 -0.36 6.32
C ARG A 500 19.17 -0.26 6.38
N THR A 501 19.87 -0.81 5.40
CA THR A 501 21.33 -0.71 5.31
C THR A 501 21.78 0.75 5.28
N LEU A 502 21.12 1.61 4.50
CA LEU A 502 21.44 3.04 4.52
C LEU A 502 21.15 3.67 5.89
N SER A 503 20.00 3.39 6.51
CA SER A 503 19.68 3.89 7.85
C SER A 503 20.69 3.45 8.91
N ASP A 504 21.16 2.20 8.85
CA ASP A 504 22.10 1.63 9.81
C ASP A 504 23.53 2.18 9.58
N LEU A 505 23.89 2.59 8.37
CA LEU A 505 25.18 3.20 8.07
C LEU A 505 25.25 4.69 8.47
N VAL A 506 24.20 5.45 8.13
CA VAL A 506 24.19 6.91 8.22
C VAL A 506 23.62 7.41 9.54
N GLU A 507 22.77 6.62 10.21
CA GLU A 507 22.19 6.96 11.52
C GLU A 507 21.52 8.34 11.53
N ILE A 508 20.65 8.58 10.55
CA ILE A 508 19.98 9.87 10.31
C ILE A 508 19.13 10.26 11.52
N THR A 509 19.20 11.52 11.94
CA THR A 509 18.43 12.09 13.05
C THR A 509 17.50 13.22 12.58
N ASP A 510 16.39 13.41 13.30
CA ASP A 510 15.60 14.63 13.22
C ASP A 510 16.22 15.77 14.05
N ALA A 511 15.68 16.98 13.95
CA ALA A 511 16.15 18.15 14.71
C ALA A 511 16.02 17.98 16.23
N LYS A 512 15.25 16.98 16.70
CA LYS A 512 15.09 16.61 18.11
C LYS A 512 16.05 15.47 18.51
N GLY A 513 16.98 15.08 17.64
CA GLY A 513 17.96 14.03 17.88
C GLY A 513 17.40 12.60 17.79
N ARG A 514 16.18 12.40 17.26
CA ARG A 514 15.56 11.07 17.16
C ARG A 514 15.95 10.40 15.86
N VAL A 515 16.34 9.14 15.95
CA VAL A 515 16.76 8.36 14.78
C VAL A 515 15.59 8.10 13.81
N ILE A 516 15.80 8.42 12.54
CA ILE A 516 14.87 8.23 11.44
C ILE A 516 15.23 6.97 10.64
N ARG A 517 14.28 6.03 10.57
CA ARG A 517 14.42 4.81 9.77
C ARG A 517 13.74 4.98 8.41
N LEU A 518 14.50 4.94 7.33
CA LEU A 518 14.01 5.15 5.96
C LEU A 518 13.09 4.01 5.49
N SER A 519 13.24 2.81 6.06
CA SER A 519 12.32 1.70 5.82
C SER A 519 10.86 1.99 6.20
N HIS A 520 10.61 3.01 7.04
CA HIS A 520 9.27 3.53 7.31
C HIS A 520 8.81 4.50 6.20
N THR A 521 8.78 3.98 4.97
CA THR A 521 8.53 4.74 3.73
C THR A 521 7.24 5.57 3.72
N HIS A 522 6.25 5.23 4.55
CA HIS A 522 5.02 6.00 4.68
C HIS A 522 5.25 7.42 5.22
N ARG A 523 6.34 7.66 5.95
CA ARG A 523 6.70 8.99 6.46
C ARG A 523 6.93 10.01 5.33
N PHE A 524 7.56 9.62 4.22
CA PHE A 524 7.74 10.51 3.06
C PHE A 524 6.41 11.00 2.49
N ARG A 525 5.44 10.08 2.41
CA ARG A 525 4.07 10.43 2.01
C ARG A 525 3.43 11.39 3.00
N HIS A 526 3.58 11.15 4.31
CA HIS A 526 3.06 12.08 5.31
C HIS A 526 3.70 13.45 5.16
N THR A 527 5.02 13.54 5.11
CA THR A 527 5.77 14.79 4.89
C THR A 527 5.29 15.54 3.66
N ARG A 528 5.20 14.88 2.49
CA ARG A 528 4.77 15.56 1.25
C ARG A 528 3.34 16.06 1.33
N LEU A 529 2.41 15.26 1.84
CA LEU A 529 0.99 15.67 1.96
C LEU A 529 0.81 16.78 2.99
N THR A 530 1.53 16.74 4.10
CA THR A 530 1.56 17.82 5.09
C THR A 530 2.11 19.11 4.49
N ARG A 531 3.24 19.07 3.77
CA ARG A 531 3.81 20.27 3.11
C ARG A 531 2.88 20.85 2.06
N LEU A 532 2.19 20.01 1.28
CA LEU A 532 1.17 20.50 0.34
C LEU A 532 -0.02 21.15 1.06
N ALA A 533 -0.38 20.65 2.26
CA ALA A 533 -1.38 21.32 3.09
C ALA A 533 -0.85 22.65 3.69
N GLU A 534 0.44 22.75 4.02
CA GLU A 534 1.09 24.00 4.46
C GLU A 534 1.05 25.07 3.38
N LEU A 535 1.20 24.67 2.12
CA LEU A 535 1.08 25.55 0.96
C LEU A 535 -0.37 25.96 0.65
N GLY A 536 -1.34 25.59 1.49
CA GLY A 536 -2.74 26.03 1.37
C GLY A 536 -3.54 25.31 0.28
N LEU A 537 -3.10 24.14 -0.20
CA LEU A 537 -3.87 23.41 -1.21
C LEU A 537 -5.26 23.02 -0.68
N PRO A 538 -6.35 23.23 -1.46
CA PRO A 538 -7.70 22.85 -1.05
C PRO A 538 -7.82 21.35 -0.73
N VAL A 539 -8.64 21.00 0.27
CA VAL A 539 -8.81 19.62 0.75
C VAL A 539 -9.14 18.63 -0.37
N HIS A 540 -9.99 19.02 -1.32
CA HIS A 540 -10.38 18.17 -2.44
C HIS A 540 -9.21 17.92 -3.42
N VAL A 541 -8.31 18.90 -3.61
CA VAL A 541 -7.09 18.76 -4.41
C VAL A 541 -6.10 17.84 -3.71
N LEU A 542 -5.87 18.04 -2.40
CA LEU A 542 -5.03 17.14 -1.59
C LEU A 542 -5.57 15.71 -1.56
N GLN A 543 -6.88 15.54 -1.43
CA GLN A 543 -7.54 14.25 -1.45
C GLN A 543 -7.31 13.54 -2.79
N ARG A 544 -7.49 14.26 -3.91
CA ARG A 544 -7.24 13.74 -5.25
C ARG A 544 -5.77 13.40 -5.46
N TYR A 545 -4.85 14.30 -5.08
CA TYR A 545 -3.42 14.08 -5.16
C TYR A 545 -3.01 12.86 -4.33
N ALA A 546 -3.50 12.73 -3.11
CA ALA A 546 -3.24 11.60 -2.25
C ALA A 546 -3.87 10.30 -2.79
N GLY A 547 -4.95 10.36 -3.56
CA GLY A 547 -5.73 9.18 -3.92
C GLY A 547 -6.43 8.59 -2.69
N HIS A 548 -7.11 9.44 -1.91
CA HIS A 548 -7.95 9.03 -0.79
C HIS A 548 -9.42 8.95 -1.22
N ALA A 549 -10.09 7.85 -0.88
CA ALA A 549 -11.52 7.71 -1.16
C ALA A 549 -12.40 8.64 -0.31
N THR A 550 -11.97 8.97 0.91
CA THR A 550 -12.74 9.80 1.84
C THR A 550 -11.95 11.03 2.31
N PRO A 551 -12.62 12.17 2.55
CA PRO A 551 -11.98 13.37 3.10
C PRO A 551 -11.36 13.13 4.48
N THR A 552 -11.92 12.23 5.29
CA THR A 552 -11.44 11.91 6.65
C THR A 552 -9.95 11.55 6.67
N MET A 553 -9.48 10.80 5.68
CA MET A 553 -8.07 10.45 5.56
C MET A 553 -7.18 11.66 5.25
N THR A 554 -7.69 12.60 4.45
CA THR A 554 -7.00 13.85 4.11
C THR A 554 -7.01 14.83 5.27
N MET A 555 -8.09 14.85 6.06
CA MET A 555 -8.18 15.71 7.24
C MET A 555 -7.07 15.41 8.26
N HIS A 556 -6.45 14.23 8.27
CA HIS A 556 -5.27 13.98 9.12
C HIS A 556 -4.08 14.92 8.83
N TYR A 557 -4.00 15.51 7.65
CA TYR A 557 -2.94 16.47 7.28
C TYR A 557 -3.31 17.93 7.62
N ILE A 558 -4.58 18.19 7.95
CA ILE A 558 -5.16 19.53 8.04
C ILE A 558 -5.70 19.80 9.46
N ALA A 559 -6.41 18.83 10.04
CA ALA A 559 -7.26 18.96 11.22
C ALA A 559 -6.54 19.18 12.55
N ALA A 560 -5.21 19.16 12.57
CA ALA A 560 -4.42 19.35 13.79
C ALA A 560 -3.69 20.70 13.79
N ARG A 561 -4.25 21.70 13.11
CA ARG A 561 -3.67 23.04 12.95
C ARG A 561 -4.71 24.10 13.25
N ASP A 562 -5.09 24.17 14.52
CA ASP A 562 -5.86 25.29 15.06
C ASP A 562 -5.19 26.62 14.68
N GLU A 563 -3.85 26.67 14.67
CA GLU A 563 -3.04 27.81 14.21
C GLU A 563 -3.33 28.22 12.76
N HIS A 564 -3.58 27.30 11.82
CA HIS A 564 -3.87 27.69 10.43
C HIS A 564 -5.30 28.19 10.26
N ALA A 565 -6.27 27.61 10.99
CA ALA A 565 -7.63 28.10 11.00
C ALA A 565 -7.71 29.49 11.65
N GLU A 566 -6.97 29.69 12.74
CA GLU A 566 -6.79 30.96 13.43
C GLU A 566 -6.08 31.97 12.52
N GLN A 567 -4.94 31.62 11.91
CA GLN A 567 -4.23 32.50 10.97
C GLN A 567 -5.08 32.86 9.75
N ALA A 568 -5.83 31.93 9.15
CA ALA A 568 -6.72 32.23 8.03
C ALA A 568 -7.87 33.17 8.45
N PHE A 569 -8.38 33.02 9.67
CA PHE A 569 -9.38 33.92 10.24
C PHE A 569 -8.81 35.30 10.58
N LEU A 570 -7.61 35.39 11.15
CA LEU A 570 -6.94 36.65 11.47
C LEU A 570 -6.45 37.40 10.22
N ALA A 571 -6.07 36.68 9.15
CA ALA A 571 -5.57 37.26 7.90
C ALA A 571 -6.67 37.94 7.05
N THR A 572 -7.94 37.62 7.29
CA THR A 572 -9.06 38.20 6.55
C THR A 572 -9.56 39.47 7.25
N ALA A 573 -9.69 40.56 6.50
CA ALA A 573 -10.22 41.82 7.03
C ALA A 573 -11.62 41.61 7.60
N LYS A 574 -11.79 41.92 8.88
CA LYS A 574 -13.06 41.83 9.59
C LYS A 574 -13.76 43.18 9.60
N LEU A 575 -15.05 43.20 9.34
CA LEU A 575 -15.88 44.41 9.30
C LEU A 575 -17.01 44.31 10.32
N ARG A 576 -17.26 45.39 11.07
CA ARG A 576 -18.48 45.56 11.87
C ARG A 576 -19.67 45.90 10.97
N SER A 577 -20.88 45.85 11.54
CA SER A 577 -22.14 46.19 10.85
C SER A 577 -22.18 47.57 10.19
N ASP A 578 -21.40 48.53 10.69
CA ASP A 578 -21.24 49.89 10.16
C ASP A 578 -20.14 50.00 9.09
N GLY A 579 -19.53 48.89 8.70
CA GLY A 579 -18.41 48.87 7.74
C GLY A 579 -17.06 49.23 8.37
N THR A 580 -16.99 49.48 9.69
CA THR A 580 -15.72 49.76 10.37
C THR A 580 -14.84 48.52 10.39
N ARG A 581 -13.59 48.66 9.93
CA ARG A 581 -12.60 47.58 9.97
C ARG A 581 -12.11 47.34 11.39
N ILE A 582 -12.06 46.08 11.77
CA ILE A 582 -11.45 45.64 13.02
C ILE A 582 -10.25 44.75 12.71
N GLN A 583 -9.22 44.90 13.52
CA GLN A 583 -8.07 44.02 13.53
C GLN A 583 -8.23 43.13 14.76
N LEU A 584 -8.27 41.82 14.55
CA LEU A 584 -8.25 40.84 15.63
C LEU A 584 -6.79 40.39 15.78
N SER A 585 -6.34 40.23 17.02
CA SER A 585 -5.02 39.65 17.33
C SER A 585 -5.19 38.35 18.12
N SER A 586 -4.17 37.49 18.12
CA SER A 586 -4.19 36.29 18.99
C SER A 586 -4.06 36.63 20.48
N ASP A 587 -3.53 37.82 20.81
CA ASP A 587 -3.39 38.29 22.20
C ASP A 587 -4.73 38.78 22.78
N ASP A 588 -5.69 39.14 21.92
CA ASP A 588 -7.07 39.42 22.30
C ASP A 588 -7.76 38.12 22.74
N HIS A 589 -7.76 37.87 24.06
CA HIS A 589 -8.29 36.65 24.69
C HIS A 589 -9.75 36.33 24.31
N ASP A 590 -10.54 37.33 23.87
CA ASP A 590 -11.93 37.15 23.45
C ASP A 590 -12.09 36.52 22.05
N SER A 591 -11.12 36.69 21.12
CA SER A 591 -11.21 36.14 19.75
C SER A 591 -11.10 34.62 19.72
N LEU A 592 -10.31 34.04 20.63
CA LEU A 592 -10.06 32.60 20.76
C LEU A 592 -11.32 31.82 21.19
N HIS A 593 -12.32 32.49 21.78
CA HIS A 593 -13.54 31.86 22.25
C HIS A 593 -14.58 31.61 21.14
N LEU A 594 -14.49 32.31 20.00
CA LEU A 594 -15.39 32.13 18.85
C LEU A 594 -15.38 30.70 18.30
N PHE A 595 -14.20 30.07 18.23
CA PHE A 595 -14.05 28.71 17.68
C PHE A 595 -14.55 27.61 18.62
N ARG A 596 -14.82 27.92 19.89
CA ARG A 596 -15.24 26.94 20.89
C ARG A 596 -16.76 26.85 21.07
N ARG A 597 -17.56 27.76 20.50
CA ARG A 597 -19.02 27.71 20.60
C ARG A 597 -19.75 27.96 19.29
N ALA A 598 -20.63 27.03 18.94
CA ALA A 598 -21.42 27.07 17.72
C ALA A 598 -22.51 28.16 17.71
N ASP A 599 -22.96 28.65 18.87
CA ASP A 599 -24.03 29.67 19.00
C ASP A 599 -23.60 31.08 18.52
N ARG A 600 -22.31 31.26 18.17
CA ARG A 600 -21.74 32.54 17.72
C ARG A 600 -21.50 32.61 16.22
N PHE A 601 -21.80 31.53 15.49
CA PHE A 601 -21.77 31.49 14.03
C PHE A 601 -23.14 31.91 13.49
N LEU A 602 -23.14 32.94 12.64
CA LEU A 602 -24.32 33.42 11.94
C LEU A 602 -24.18 33.06 10.46
N PRO A 603 -25.30 32.90 9.71
CA PRO A 603 -25.22 32.63 8.27
C PRO A 603 -24.42 33.68 7.48
N ASN A 604 -24.39 34.92 7.98
CA ASN A 604 -23.80 36.09 7.34
C ASN A 604 -22.59 36.67 8.08
N GLY A 605 -22.07 35.97 9.10
CA GLY A 605 -20.91 36.43 9.87
C GLY A 605 -20.81 35.79 11.26
N TRP A 606 -20.37 36.58 12.24
CA TRP A 606 -20.10 36.14 13.60
C TRP A 606 -20.60 37.14 14.64
N CYS A 607 -20.91 36.62 15.83
CA CYS A 607 -21.25 37.42 17.00
C CYS A 607 -20.07 37.49 17.97
N MET A 608 -19.48 38.66 18.15
CA MET A 608 -18.37 38.91 19.10
C MET A 608 -18.86 39.34 20.49
N LEU A 609 -20.06 38.91 20.90
CA LEU A 609 -20.53 39.17 22.26
C LEU A 609 -19.67 38.38 23.26
N PRO A 610 -19.20 38.97 24.36
CA PRO A 610 -18.33 38.30 25.32
C PRO A 610 -18.92 36.96 25.84
N PRO A 611 -18.09 35.93 26.10
CA PRO A 611 -18.54 34.56 26.37
C PRO A 611 -19.49 34.37 27.57
N LEU A 612 -19.47 35.30 28.52
CA LEU A 612 -20.30 35.29 29.73
C LEU A 612 -21.68 35.93 29.52
N GLN A 613 -21.95 36.53 28.35
CA GLN A 613 -23.19 37.24 28.06
C GLN A 613 -24.08 36.48 27.08
N SER A 614 -25.38 36.44 27.34
CA SER A 614 -26.41 35.90 26.44
C SER A 614 -27.05 37.01 25.60
N CYS A 615 -27.44 36.69 24.37
CA CYS A 615 -28.14 37.61 23.47
C CYS A 615 -29.63 37.29 23.46
N ASP A 616 -30.47 38.30 23.67
CA ASP A 616 -31.94 38.22 23.59
C ASP A 616 -32.50 38.81 22.27
N LYS A 617 -31.64 39.38 21.42
CA LYS A 617 -32.02 40.21 20.26
C LYS A 617 -32.44 39.46 18.98
N GLY A 618 -32.76 38.16 19.07
CA GLY A 618 -33.36 37.34 18.00
C GLY A 618 -33.12 37.81 16.55
N ASN A 619 -31.95 37.51 15.98
CA ASN A 619 -31.56 37.76 14.58
C ASN A 619 -31.41 39.22 14.11
N ALA A 620 -31.47 40.23 14.99
CA ALA A 620 -31.19 41.63 14.63
C ALA A 620 -29.67 41.95 14.53
N CYS A 621 -28.89 41.08 13.90
CA CYS A 621 -27.42 41.14 13.92
C CYS A 621 -26.83 42.23 13.00
N LEU A 622 -27.45 42.51 11.85
CA LEU A 622 -26.93 43.48 10.88
C LEU A 622 -26.92 44.94 11.36
N THR A 623 -27.62 45.24 12.44
CA THR A 623 -27.59 46.54 13.12
C THR A 623 -26.98 46.45 14.52
N CYS A 624 -26.35 45.31 14.84
CA CYS A 624 -25.76 45.06 16.15
C CYS A 624 -24.28 45.48 16.16
N SER A 625 -23.85 46.15 17.24
CA SER A 625 -22.47 46.65 17.37
C SER A 625 -21.43 45.53 17.51
N VAL A 626 -21.83 44.33 17.94
CA VAL A 626 -20.93 43.17 18.12
C VAL A 626 -21.00 42.18 16.95
N PHE A 627 -21.70 42.51 15.87
CA PHE A 627 -21.69 41.71 14.64
C PHE A 627 -20.43 41.98 13.82
N VAL A 628 -19.86 40.91 13.27
CA VAL A 628 -18.68 40.96 12.41
C VAL A 628 -18.85 40.07 11.20
N THR A 629 -18.35 40.50 10.05
CA THR A 629 -18.32 39.71 8.81
C THR A 629 -17.02 39.89 8.05
N ASP A 630 -16.85 39.16 6.96
CA ASP A 630 -15.72 39.25 6.04
C ASP A 630 -16.09 38.78 4.62
N HIS A 631 -15.10 38.69 3.72
CA HIS A 631 -15.32 38.29 2.34
C HIS A 631 -15.90 36.88 2.18
N THR A 632 -15.74 35.99 3.17
CA THR A 632 -16.22 34.60 3.07
C THR A 632 -17.74 34.50 3.12
N HIS A 633 -18.41 35.54 3.65
CA HIS A 633 -19.87 35.65 3.74
C HIS A 633 -20.49 36.47 2.61
N ARG A 634 -19.69 36.94 1.65
CA ARG A 634 -20.11 37.85 0.57
C ARG A 634 -21.35 37.35 -0.18
N ASP A 635 -21.36 36.10 -0.62
CA ASP A 635 -22.48 35.53 -1.37
C ASP A 635 -23.77 35.48 -0.55
N VAL A 636 -23.65 35.28 0.77
CA VAL A 636 -24.80 35.29 1.69
C VAL A 636 -25.29 36.72 1.88
N LEU A 637 -24.40 37.69 2.09
CA LEU A 637 -24.74 39.11 2.19
C LEU A 637 -25.42 39.63 0.91
N GLN A 638 -24.93 39.27 -0.28
CA GLN A 638 -25.53 39.63 -1.56
C GLN A 638 -26.93 39.02 -1.75
N ARG A 639 -27.14 37.80 -1.26
CA ARG A 639 -28.45 37.16 -1.30
C ARG A 639 -29.42 37.84 -0.33
N GLN A 640 -28.99 38.09 0.90
CA GLN A 640 -29.79 38.77 1.91
C GLN A 640 -30.16 40.20 1.48
N LEU A 641 -29.27 40.90 0.77
CA LEU A 641 -29.54 42.21 0.19
C LEU A 641 -30.70 42.14 -0.82
N ARG A 642 -30.61 41.21 -1.77
CA ARG A 642 -31.67 41.01 -2.80
C ARG A 642 -33.00 40.64 -2.16
N GLU A 643 -33.00 39.67 -1.24
CA GLU A 643 -34.23 39.24 -0.56
C GLU A 643 -34.87 40.36 0.28
N THR A 644 -34.06 41.23 0.87
CA THR A 644 -34.54 42.38 1.65
C THR A 644 -35.11 43.47 0.74
N ALA A 645 -34.48 43.73 -0.42
CA ALA A 645 -35.01 44.65 -1.43
C ALA A 645 -36.37 44.15 -1.96
N ASP A 646 -36.45 42.88 -2.37
CA ASP A 646 -37.68 42.25 -2.86
C ASP A 646 -38.80 42.25 -1.80
N LEU A 647 -38.45 42.14 -0.52
CA LEU A 647 -39.41 42.22 0.58
C LEU A 647 -39.93 43.64 0.79
N ILE A 648 -39.06 44.65 0.74
CA ILE A 648 -39.44 46.06 0.84
C ILE A 648 -40.40 46.39 -0.31
N ASP A 649 -40.02 46.08 -1.56
CA ASP A 649 -40.81 46.41 -2.75
C ASP A 649 -42.19 45.75 -2.74
N ARG A 650 -42.27 44.46 -2.38
CA ARG A 650 -43.56 43.77 -2.25
C ARG A 650 -44.44 44.39 -1.17
N ALA A 651 -43.88 44.67 0.01
CA ALA A 651 -44.67 45.18 1.13
C ALA A 651 -45.14 46.63 0.92
N THR A 652 -44.32 47.49 0.31
CA THR A 652 -44.71 48.86 -0.04
C THR A 652 -45.78 48.86 -1.13
N THR A 653 -45.63 48.02 -2.15
CA THR A 653 -46.63 47.85 -3.23
C THR A 653 -47.96 47.33 -2.68
N GLU A 654 -47.95 46.29 -1.84
CA GLU A 654 -49.16 45.77 -1.20
C GLU A 654 -49.83 46.80 -0.30
N PHE A 655 -49.05 47.60 0.44
CA PHE A 655 -49.58 48.67 1.28
C PHE A 655 -50.29 49.73 0.43
N GLU A 656 -49.65 50.15 -0.67
CA GLU A 656 -50.22 51.14 -1.58
C GLU A 656 -51.51 50.64 -2.24
N GLN A 657 -51.53 49.39 -2.69
CA GLN A 657 -52.74 48.75 -3.22
C GLN A 657 -53.88 48.67 -2.20
N ARG A 658 -53.58 48.40 -0.93
CA ARG A 658 -54.60 48.29 0.14
C ARG A 658 -55.12 49.63 0.65
N HIS A 659 -54.26 50.65 0.70
CA HIS A 659 -54.57 51.92 1.38
C HIS A 659 -54.69 53.12 0.43
N GLY A 660 -54.45 52.95 -0.88
CA GLY A 660 -54.56 54.01 -1.89
C GLY A 660 -53.54 55.14 -1.75
N ARG A 661 -52.48 54.92 -0.95
CA ARG A 661 -51.39 55.87 -0.70
C ARG A 661 -50.09 55.12 -0.40
N ALA A 662 -48.96 55.72 -0.73
CA ALA A 662 -47.64 55.15 -0.41
C ALA A 662 -47.47 54.89 1.09
N MET A 663 -46.65 53.89 1.43
CA MET A 663 -46.31 53.58 2.82
C MET A 663 -45.58 54.78 3.44
N PRO A 664 -46.03 55.31 4.59
CA PRO A 664 -45.38 56.43 5.25
C PRO A 664 -43.92 56.15 5.58
N GLU A 665 -43.06 57.15 5.36
CA GLU A 665 -41.61 57.08 5.63
C GLU A 665 -41.30 56.81 7.11
N ASP A 666 -42.20 57.20 8.02
CA ASP A 666 -42.09 56.99 9.47
C ASP A 666 -42.60 55.61 9.93
N ASN A 667 -42.99 54.73 9.01
CA ASN A 667 -43.45 53.39 9.33
C ASN A 667 -42.30 52.56 9.97
N VAL A 668 -42.54 52.08 11.19
CA VAL A 668 -41.53 51.35 11.99
C VAL A 668 -40.97 50.11 11.28
N TRP A 669 -41.80 49.37 10.52
CA TRP A 669 -41.33 48.22 9.75
C TRP A 669 -40.43 48.65 8.60
N LEU A 670 -40.86 49.68 7.85
CA LEU A 670 -40.11 50.22 6.71
C LEU A 670 -38.75 50.79 7.14
N ILE A 671 -38.73 51.56 8.23
CA ILE A 671 -37.48 52.08 8.84
C ILE A 671 -36.52 50.93 9.15
N ARG A 672 -37.00 49.87 9.81
CA ARG A 672 -36.15 48.73 10.19
C ARG A 672 -35.61 47.96 8.98
N ARG A 673 -36.43 47.72 7.95
CA ARG A 673 -35.99 47.02 6.73
C ARG A 673 -35.03 47.87 5.91
N ARG A 674 -35.27 49.18 5.80
CA ARG A 674 -34.34 50.11 5.13
C ARG A 674 -33.01 50.23 5.85
N ALA A 675 -33.01 50.23 7.19
CA ALA A 675 -31.78 50.17 7.97
C ALA A 675 -30.97 48.89 7.71
N GLU A 676 -31.64 47.72 7.62
CA GLU A 676 -31.01 46.44 7.25
C GLU A 676 -30.43 46.47 5.83
N HIS A 677 -31.22 46.95 4.86
CA HIS A 677 -30.80 47.11 3.48
C HIS A 677 -29.59 48.06 3.33
N HIS A 678 -29.59 49.15 4.10
CA HIS A 678 -28.49 50.11 4.12
C HIS A 678 -27.22 49.51 4.72
N ALA A 679 -27.33 48.79 5.84
CA ALA A 679 -26.19 48.09 6.45
C ALA A 679 -25.57 47.05 5.49
N LEU A 680 -26.39 46.28 4.77
CA LEU A 680 -25.93 45.32 3.77
C LEU A 680 -25.18 45.98 2.60
N ASN A 681 -25.70 47.10 2.08
CA ASN A 681 -25.01 47.85 1.04
C ASN A 681 -23.68 48.43 1.52
N GLN A 682 -23.63 49.00 2.72
CA GLN A 682 -22.40 49.51 3.30
C GLN A 682 -21.35 48.41 3.49
N LEU A 683 -21.77 47.26 4.03
CA LEU A 683 -20.89 46.09 4.21
C LEU A 683 -20.33 45.59 2.89
N LEU A 684 -21.18 45.41 1.87
CA LEU A 684 -20.74 44.95 0.55
C LEU A 684 -19.81 45.95 -0.14
N ALA A 685 -20.11 47.25 -0.05
CA ALA A 685 -19.23 48.30 -0.55
C ALA A 685 -17.88 48.32 0.17
N ALA A 686 -17.87 48.18 1.50
CA ALA A 686 -16.64 48.10 2.29
C ALA A 686 -15.82 46.84 1.94
N LEU A 687 -16.47 45.72 1.65
CA LEU A 687 -15.81 44.49 1.18
C LEU A 687 -15.22 44.64 -0.23
N ASP A 688 -15.82 45.45 -1.11
CA ASP A 688 -15.33 45.71 -2.48
C ASP A 688 -14.07 46.57 -2.52
N HIS A 689 -13.93 47.48 -1.56
CA HIS A 689 -12.77 48.38 -1.47
C HIS A 689 -11.65 47.78 -0.60
N ALA A 690 -11.85 46.60 -0.03
CA ALA A 690 -10.84 45.88 0.73
C ALA A 690 -10.04 44.97 -0.23
N PRO A 691 -8.72 45.20 -0.43
CA PRO A 691 -7.91 44.26 -1.18
C PRO A 691 -7.98 42.87 -0.51
N ILE A 692 -8.29 41.84 -1.30
CA ILE A 692 -8.15 40.45 -0.89
C ILE A 692 -6.67 40.25 -0.57
N SER A 693 -6.29 40.34 0.69
CA SER A 693 -4.93 40.05 1.15
C SER A 693 -4.60 38.54 1.10
N ALA A 694 -5.26 37.81 0.20
CA ALA A 694 -5.00 36.40 -0.08
C ALA A 694 -4.35 36.18 -1.47
N ALA A 695 -4.09 37.23 -2.25
CA ALA A 695 -3.51 37.08 -3.60
C ALA A 695 -2.09 37.64 -3.78
N HIS A 696 -1.51 38.34 -2.80
CA HIS A 696 -0.11 38.76 -2.82
C HIS A 696 0.52 38.40 -1.48
N GLY A 697 1.77 37.92 -1.51
CA GLY A 697 2.48 37.28 -0.40
C GLY A 697 2.28 37.95 0.96
N ALA A 698 2.25 37.11 2.00
CA ALA A 698 2.11 37.50 3.39
C ALA A 698 3.04 38.68 3.76
N PRO A 699 2.63 39.57 4.69
CA PRO A 699 3.49 40.62 5.23
C PRO A 699 4.74 40.00 5.89
N THR A 700 5.89 40.58 5.61
CA THR A 700 7.24 40.06 5.87
C THR A 700 7.69 40.09 7.34
N GLU A 701 6.81 40.34 8.31
CA GLU A 701 7.23 40.55 9.70
C GLU A 701 6.27 39.89 10.69
N CYS A 702 6.41 38.56 10.84
CA CYS A 702 6.30 37.82 12.11
C CYS A 702 6.54 36.34 11.80
N HIS A 703 7.65 35.80 12.31
CA HIS A 703 8.22 34.48 12.03
C HIS A 703 8.65 34.26 10.58
N GLN A 704 9.95 34.49 10.29
CA GLN A 704 10.61 33.84 9.16
C GLN A 704 10.28 32.34 9.21
N PRO A 705 9.60 31.77 8.20
CA PRO A 705 9.69 30.35 7.94
C PRO A 705 11.18 30.07 7.73
N SER A 706 11.73 29.11 8.46
CA SER A 706 13.05 28.57 8.18
C SER A 706 13.05 28.07 6.72
N ALA A 707 13.53 28.93 5.82
CA ALA A 707 13.58 28.79 4.37
C ALA A 707 12.21 28.53 3.68
N GLY A 708 11.97 29.22 2.56
CA GLY A 708 11.07 28.73 1.53
C GLY A 708 11.52 27.33 1.03
N PRO A 709 10.85 26.72 0.03
CA PRO A 709 11.34 25.46 -0.52
C PRO A 709 12.83 25.62 -0.82
N VAL A 710 13.67 24.88 -0.09
CA VAL A 710 15.08 24.73 -0.46
C VAL A 710 15.01 24.28 -1.91
N ALA A 711 15.51 25.11 -2.82
CA ALA A 711 15.74 24.68 -4.18
C ALA A 711 16.55 23.39 -4.03
N LEU A 712 15.94 22.26 -4.40
CA LEU A 712 16.64 21.00 -4.46
C LEU A 712 17.61 21.15 -5.64
N THR A 713 18.75 21.78 -5.39
CA THR A 713 19.88 21.81 -6.31
C THR A 713 20.47 20.40 -6.28
N LEU A 714 19.74 19.46 -6.86
CA LEU A 714 20.22 18.13 -7.13
C LEU A 714 21.28 18.28 -8.22
N ASP A 715 22.55 18.26 -7.84
CA ASP A 715 23.62 18.02 -8.80
C ASP A 715 23.52 16.56 -9.27
N LEU A 716 22.60 16.31 -10.20
CA LEU A 716 22.43 15.03 -10.88
C LEU A 716 23.67 14.67 -11.72
N THR A 717 24.66 15.54 -11.84
CA THR A 717 25.92 15.28 -12.56
C THR A 717 27.09 14.92 -11.65
N ARG A 718 26.92 14.97 -10.32
CA ARG A 718 28.04 14.74 -9.38
C ARG A 718 28.68 13.35 -9.52
N HIS A 719 27.90 12.33 -9.91
CA HIS A 719 28.40 10.99 -10.19
C HIS A 719 29.14 10.85 -11.54
N ARG A 720 29.09 11.86 -12.41
CA ARG A 720 29.81 11.88 -13.70
C ARG A 720 31.19 12.52 -13.60
N ARG A 721 31.49 13.23 -12.49
CA ARG A 721 32.77 13.93 -12.30
C ARG A 721 33.92 13.04 -11.81
N SER A 722 33.67 11.75 -11.59
CA SER A 722 34.67 10.77 -11.18
C SER A 722 35.23 9.91 -12.34
N ILE A 723 34.91 10.24 -13.60
CA ILE A 723 35.43 9.55 -14.80
C ILE A 723 36.16 10.53 -15.73
N GLN A 724 37.08 11.32 -15.17
CA GLN A 724 38.17 11.94 -15.93
C GLN A 724 39.51 11.64 -15.26
#